data_AF-A0A8J2UGK9-F1
#
_entry.id   AF-A0A8J2UGK9-F1
#
_cell.length_a   1.000
_cell.length_b   1.000
_cell.length_c   1.000
_cell.angle_alpha   90.00
_cell.angle_beta   90.00
_cell.angle_gamma   90.00
#
_symmetry.space_group_name_H-M   'P 1'
#
loop_
_entity.id
_entity.type
_entity.pdbx_description
1 polymer ?
#
loop_
_entity_poly.entity_id
_entity_poly.type
_entity_poly.pdbx_seq_one_letter_code
_entity_poly.pdbx_strand_id
1 'polypeptide(L)'
;MRKLSLYLLVFFTQGIFTAAPAAPATDTTGMRQEIMAVFSQQPQATYAVAFHDLSTGTQFFINEHASFHAASTMKTPVLIAAYKLISEHKLSLRDSILIHQDFISIADSSRFILDSATDSEKDLYSLVGSKLPLQRLLYKMITESSNLATNLVIELVGPKNVMATMRSMGANDIRVLRGVEDNKAFDQGLNNTTTAYDLMLLFSQLALGKAVDPASCEAMIAILKDQHFKESIGGKLPADVQVATKSGWITGICHDSGIVFLPDGRKYVLVLLSKGIDDEKTAQDLLSTVSKIIYDHVTQDITAAIPTIDRLYRSYAQHNHYPALVYGIVAGGKLLHTGATGFSNLQKKIAADSTSDFRIASMTKSFTTVAILQLRDAGKLKLDDPASLYIPGLTRQNRSNSDAPAITIRNLLTHSAGFPEDNPWGDRQLEATDDQLMALVQQGISFSNSPGIYYEYSNLGFTLLGHIIKKVTGQPYEEYITDHILKPLGMTHTYWEYTRVPADKLAHGYRWLNGDWVEQPMLHDGAYGAMGGLITTMEDFARYTTFQLAAWPSRDGGDETVLKRSSRREMQQPWMFNNLNAGFSYNGVDVCPMVSMYAYGIRWSKDCKGRTMVGHTGGLPGFGSNWMILPDYGVGAICFANLTYAATAGINMQVLDTLITLAHLKPRAVPVSAILQQRQKELVALLPGWDKARESDIFAVNFWQDYFVDSLRQEATALFARAGKIIRIGEFHAENNLRGSFLLIGEKADLEVRFTLTPEHSPRIQEYHIRWAGGR
;
A
#
# COMPACT_ATOMS: atom_id res chain seq x y z
N MET A 1 -55.45 31.69 24.32
CA MET A 1 -54.84 32.94 23.82
C MET A 1 -53.45 33.09 24.43
N ARG A 2 -52.43 33.30 23.58
CA ARG A 2 -51.08 33.85 23.86
C ARG A 2 -50.14 32.98 24.73
N LYS A 3 -48.87 32.73 24.41
CA LYS A 3 -47.98 33.03 23.27
C LYS A 3 -46.82 32.01 23.38
N LEU A 4 -46.49 31.30 22.32
CA LEU A 4 -45.24 30.55 22.17
C LEU A 4 -44.10 31.56 21.95
N SER A 5 -43.07 31.53 22.80
CA SER A 5 -41.81 32.23 22.55
C SER A 5 -40.85 31.29 21.80
N LEU A 6 -40.57 31.66 20.56
CA LEU A 6 -39.61 31.03 19.66
C LEU A 6 -38.19 31.50 20.06
N TYR A 7 -37.38 30.63 20.64
CA TYR A 7 -35.94 30.87 20.80
C TYR A 7 -35.26 30.55 19.47
N LEU A 8 -34.86 31.60 18.76
CA LEU A 8 -34.02 31.55 17.56
C LEU A 8 -32.56 31.34 18.01
N LEU A 9 -32.06 30.11 17.96
CA LEU A 9 -30.65 29.81 18.19
C LEU A 9 -29.87 30.12 16.91
N VAL A 10 -29.19 31.25 16.87
CA VAL A 10 -28.26 31.62 15.79
C VAL A 10 -26.97 30.82 16.01
N PHE A 11 -26.76 29.77 15.22
CA PHE A 11 -25.47 29.07 15.15
C PHE A 11 -24.48 29.94 14.36
N PHE A 12 -23.51 30.52 15.05
CA PHE A 12 -22.27 31.02 14.45
C PHE A 12 -21.44 29.81 13.99
N THR A 13 -21.45 29.50 12.70
CA THR A 13 -20.48 28.57 12.10
C THR A 13 -19.16 29.31 11.91
N GLN A 14 -18.29 29.28 12.91
CA GLN A 14 -16.87 29.53 12.69
C GLN A 14 -16.29 28.34 11.93
N GLY A 15 -15.90 28.58 10.68
CA GLY A 15 -15.19 27.60 9.85
C GLY A 15 -13.84 27.29 10.49
N ILE A 16 -13.75 26.14 11.12
CA ILE A 16 -12.48 25.52 11.50
C ILE A 16 -11.83 25.05 10.20
N PHE A 17 -10.82 25.77 9.73
CA PHE A 17 -9.89 25.24 8.73
C PHE A 17 -9.13 24.09 9.39
N THR A 18 -9.61 22.86 9.20
CA THR A 18 -8.84 21.65 9.51
C THR A 18 -7.70 21.56 8.50
N ALA A 19 -6.48 21.88 8.93
CA ALA A 19 -5.29 21.52 8.18
C ALA A 19 -5.33 20.00 7.93
N ALA A 20 -5.17 19.59 6.67
CA ALA A 20 -5.12 18.19 6.31
C ALA A 20 -4.00 17.50 7.12
N PRO A 21 -4.25 16.33 7.74
CA PRO A 21 -3.21 15.61 8.43
C PRO A 21 -2.12 15.21 7.43
N ALA A 22 -0.87 15.51 7.76
CA ALA A 22 0.28 15.10 6.96
C ALA A 22 0.28 13.58 6.84
N ALA A 23 0.32 13.10 5.59
CA ALA A 23 0.39 11.68 5.30
C ALA A 23 1.72 11.11 5.83
N PRO A 24 1.71 9.94 6.45
CA PRO A 24 2.85 9.51 7.24
C PRO A 24 3.89 8.76 6.36
N ALA A 25 5.18 9.01 6.62
CA ALA A 25 6.31 8.63 5.76
C ALA A 25 6.58 7.10 5.74
N THR A 26 6.83 6.54 4.57
CA THR A 26 7.11 5.12 4.32
C THR A 26 8.62 4.91 4.23
N ASP A 27 9.16 3.72 4.56
CA ASP A 27 10.61 3.45 4.55
C ASP A 27 11.18 3.67 3.15
N THR A 28 11.80 4.82 2.96
CA THR A 28 12.45 5.21 1.71
C THR A 28 13.96 5.06 1.81
N THR A 29 14.48 4.44 2.88
CA THR A 29 15.94 4.40 3.14
C THR A 29 16.71 3.66 2.05
N GLY A 30 16.17 2.53 1.55
CA GLY A 30 16.78 1.80 0.42
C GLY A 30 16.76 2.62 -0.87
N MET A 31 15.57 3.10 -1.23
CA MET A 31 15.35 3.99 -2.36
C MET A 31 16.28 5.21 -2.33
N ARG A 32 16.44 5.84 -1.17
CA ARG A 32 17.34 6.98 -0.97
C ARG A 32 18.79 6.60 -1.24
N GLN A 33 19.26 5.49 -0.69
CA GLN A 33 20.65 5.05 -0.89
C GLN A 33 20.95 4.80 -2.37
N GLU A 34 20.04 4.12 -3.08
CA GLU A 34 20.18 3.87 -4.51
C GLU A 34 20.15 5.17 -5.33
N ILE A 35 19.22 6.08 -5.04
CA ILE A 35 19.14 7.38 -5.73
C ILE A 35 20.39 8.23 -5.45
N MET A 36 20.86 8.27 -4.20
CA MET A 36 22.08 9.01 -3.85
C MET A 36 23.32 8.40 -4.53
N ALA A 37 23.37 7.07 -4.71
CA ALA A 37 24.43 6.42 -5.48
C ALA A 37 24.40 6.84 -6.96
N VAL A 38 23.21 6.98 -7.57
CA VAL A 38 23.07 7.54 -8.93
C VAL A 38 23.56 9.00 -8.98
N PHE A 39 23.12 9.83 -8.04
CA PHE A 39 23.56 11.24 -7.97
C PHE A 39 25.06 11.41 -7.72
N SER A 40 25.71 10.45 -7.07
CA SER A 40 27.16 10.49 -6.84
C SER A 40 28.02 10.44 -8.11
N GLN A 41 27.43 10.04 -9.25
CA GLN A 41 28.09 10.04 -10.56
C GLN A 41 28.40 11.46 -11.07
N GLN A 42 27.70 12.47 -10.56
CA GLN A 42 27.83 13.88 -10.93
C GLN A 42 27.86 14.75 -9.66
N PRO A 43 28.93 14.67 -8.85
CA PRO A 43 28.96 15.22 -7.49
C PRO A 43 28.92 16.76 -7.43
N GLN A 44 29.19 17.43 -8.55
CA GLN A 44 29.12 18.90 -8.65
C GLN A 44 27.70 19.42 -8.90
N ALA A 45 26.78 18.55 -9.31
CA ALA A 45 25.40 18.90 -9.60
C ALA A 45 24.57 18.98 -8.31
N THR A 46 23.53 19.83 -8.33
CA THR A 46 22.52 19.90 -7.27
C THR A 46 21.25 19.25 -7.76
N TYR A 47 20.68 18.38 -6.93
CA TYR A 47 19.44 17.65 -7.21
C TYR A 47 18.35 17.96 -6.20
N ALA A 48 17.10 17.93 -6.66
CA ALA A 48 15.95 17.81 -5.80
C ALA A 48 14.96 16.76 -6.31
N VAL A 49 14.36 16.02 -5.38
CA VAL A 49 13.36 14.98 -5.64
C VAL A 49 12.18 15.22 -4.71
N ALA A 50 10.98 15.18 -5.26
CA ALA A 50 9.75 15.07 -4.47
C ALA A 50 8.87 13.98 -5.09
N PHE A 51 8.54 12.98 -4.28
CA PHE A 51 7.71 11.84 -4.67
C PHE A 51 6.52 11.73 -3.72
N HIS A 52 5.37 11.36 -4.26
CA HIS A 52 4.14 11.14 -3.50
C HIS A 52 3.30 10.01 -4.11
N ASP A 53 3.23 8.86 -3.44
CA ASP A 53 2.29 7.79 -3.81
C ASP A 53 0.90 8.12 -3.29
N LEU A 54 -0.03 8.40 -4.20
CA LEU A 54 -1.38 8.84 -3.87
C LEU A 54 -2.24 7.71 -3.31
N SER A 55 -1.83 6.46 -3.50
CA SER A 55 -2.55 5.26 -3.05
C SER A 55 -2.26 4.96 -1.58
N THR A 56 -1.03 5.22 -1.15
CA THR A 56 -0.55 4.92 0.20
C THR A 56 -0.39 6.18 1.07
N GLY A 57 -0.29 7.36 0.45
CA GLY A 57 0.10 8.61 1.11
C GLY A 57 1.60 8.75 1.34
N THR A 58 2.41 7.78 0.88
CA THR A 58 3.87 7.82 1.02
C THR A 58 4.46 9.06 0.38
N GLN A 59 5.34 9.77 1.08
CA GLN A 59 6.13 10.85 0.49
C GLN A 59 7.63 10.60 0.68
N PHE A 60 8.43 11.04 -0.31
CA PHE A 60 9.88 10.96 -0.29
C PHE A 60 10.49 12.25 -0.84
N PHE A 61 11.52 12.74 -0.15
CA PHE A 61 12.12 14.03 -0.44
C PHE A 61 13.65 14.03 -0.43
N ILE A 62 14.24 14.73 -1.41
CA ILE A 62 15.65 15.14 -1.43
C ILE A 62 15.65 16.63 -1.79
N ASN A 63 16.15 17.50 -0.91
CA ASN A 63 16.28 18.95 -1.15
C ASN A 63 15.02 19.60 -1.73
N GLU A 64 13.84 19.17 -1.28
CA GLU A 64 12.55 19.43 -1.91
C GLU A 64 12.16 20.91 -1.94
N HIS A 65 12.64 21.70 -0.97
CA HIS A 65 12.46 23.15 -0.89
C HIS A 65 13.62 23.96 -1.52
N ALA A 66 14.65 23.31 -2.07
CA ALA A 66 15.72 24.02 -2.74
C ALA A 66 15.16 24.74 -3.99
N SER A 67 15.57 25.99 -4.17
CA SER A 67 15.13 26.82 -5.29
C SER A 67 15.90 26.48 -6.56
N PHE A 68 15.16 26.20 -7.63
CA PHE A 68 15.67 26.02 -8.99
C PHE A 68 15.06 27.07 -9.92
N HIS A 69 15.78 27.40 -11.01
CA HIS A 69 15.15 28.13 -12.11
C HIS A 69 14.07 27.25 -12.72
N ALA A 70 12.86 27.78 -12.94
CA ALA A 70 11.73 26.93 -13.29
C ALA A 70 11.83 26.31 -14.71
N ALA A 71 12.61 26.92 -15.61
CA ALA A 71 12.64 26.54 -17.03
C ALA A 71 11.20 26.36 -17.56
N SER A 72 10.94 25.33 -18.37
CA SER A 72 9.59 25.04 -18.88
C SER A 72 8.63 24.43 -17.85
N THR A 73 9.06 24.07 -16.64
CA THR A 73 8.14 23.55 -15.60
C THR A 73 7.14 24.59 -15.11
N MET A 74 7.44 25.89 -15.28
CA MET A 74 6.50 26.98 -14.94
C MET A 74 5.22 26.99 -15.80
N LYS A 75 5.23 26.31 -16.96
CA LYS A 75 4.07 26.20 -17.85
C LYS A 75 2.92 25.43 -17.19
N THR A 76 3.20 24.56 -16.21
CA THR A 76 2.17 23.83 -15.43
C THR A 76 1.37 24.77 -14.51
N PRO A 77 1.99 25.62 -13.65
CA PRO A 77 1.30 26.71 -12.96
C PRO A 77 0.42 27.58 -13.86
N VAL A 78 0.92 27.95 -15.05
CA VAL A 78 0.20 28.77 -16.01
C VAL A 78 -1.02 28.04 -16.55
N LEU A 79 -0.89 26.77 -16.90
CA LEU A 79 -2.00 25.91 -17.33
C LEU A 79 -3.10 25.82 -16.26
N ILE A 80 -2.73 25.56 -15.01
CA ILE A 80 -3.67 25.45 -13.90
C ILE A 80 -4.42 26.78 -13.70
N ALA A 81 -3.70 27.90 -13.72
CA ALA A 81 -4.31 29.22 -13.58
C ALA A 81 -5.25 29.57 -14.74
N ALA A 82 -4.91 29.19 -15.98
CA ALA A 82 -5.79 29.36 -17.13
C ALA A 82 -7.11 28.57 -16.94
N TYR A 83 -7.02 27.29 -16.57
CA TYR A 83 -8.20 26.46 -16.31
C TYR A 83 -9.02 26.95 -15.10
N LYS A 84 -8.36 27.53 -14.09
CA LYS A 84 -9.03 28.17 -12.96
C LYS A 84 -9.85 29.38 -13.39
N LEU A 85 -9.32 30.23 -14.28
CA LEU A 85 -10.10 31.35 -14.85
C LEU A 85 -11.22 30.86 -15.77
N ILE A 86 -11.03 29.75 -16.48
CA ILE A 86 -12.06 29.13 -17.32
C ILE A 86 -13.21 28.60 -16.48
N SER A 87 -12.94 27.89 -15.38
CA SER A 87 -13.99 27.40 -14.46
C SER A 87 -14.71 28.52 -13.73
N GLU A 88 -14.08 29.69 -13.60
CA GLU A 88 -14.69 30.93 -13.09
C GLU A 88 -15.41 31.75 -14.18
N HIS A 89 -15.50 31.23 -15.40
CA HIS A 89 -16.11 31.90 -16.57
C HIS A 89 -15.48 33.26 -16.93
N LYS A 90 -14.22 33.49 -16.52
CA LYS A 90 -13.45 34.70 -16.88
C LYS A 90 -12.70 34.54 -18.20
N LEU A 91 -12.44 33.30 -18.61
CA LEU A 91 -11.89 32.91 -19.90
C LEU A 91 -12.72 31.77 -20.48
N SER A 92 -12.59 31.54 -21.78
CA SER A 92 -13.14 30.41 -22.50
C SER A 92 -12.07 29.73 -23.34
N LEU A 93 -12.11 28.39 -23.41
CA LEU A 93 -11.24 27.62 -24.31
C LEU A 93 -11.38 28.04 -25.79
N ARG A 94 -12.51 28.66 -26.14
CA ARG A 94 -12.81 29.16 -27.49
C ARG A 94 -12.42 30.62 -27.72
N ASP A 95 -11.86 31.30 -26.72
CA ASP A 95 -11.43 32.69 -26.87
C ASP A 95 -10.41 32.83 -27.99
N SER A 96 -10.62 33.81 -28.86
CA SER A 96 -9.85 34.01 -30.08
C SER A 96 -8.69 34.97 -29.79
N ILE A 97 -7.50 34.40 -29.58
CA ILE A 97 -6.29 35.11 -29.15
C ILE A 97 -5.47 35.50 -30.38
N LEU A 98 -5.10 36.78 -30.49
CA LEU A 98 -4.21 37.29 -31.54
C LEU A 98 -2.79 36.77 -31.29
N ILE A 99 -2.16 36.20 -32.31
CA ILE A 99 -0.77 35.75 -32.23
C ILE A 99 0.16 36.92 -32.55
N HIS A 100 0.99 37.30 -31.59
CA HIS A 100 2.07 38.28 -31.74
C HIS A 100 3.31 37.79 -30.99
N GLN A 101 4.49 38.27 -31.41
CA GLN A 101 5.79 37.80 -30.90
C GLN A 101 6.56 38.88 -30.11
N ASP A 102 6.03 40.10 -30.03
CA ASP A 102 6.60 41.19 -29.24
C ASP A 102 5.89 41.31 -27.88
N PHE A 103 6.69 41.34 -26.81
CA PHE A 103 6.23 41.36 -25.43
C PHE A 103 6.95 42.44 -24.62
N ILE A 104 6.41 42.78 -23.46
CA ILE A 104 6.94 43.82 -22.59
C ILE A 104 7.78 43.20 -21.47
N SER A 105 9.02 43.66 -21.34
CA SER A 105 9.93 43.26 -20.27
C SER A 105 9.47 43.84 -18.93
N ILE A 106 9.47 43.03 -17.89
CA ILE A 106 9.11 43.49 -16.53
C ILE A 106 10.22 44.33 -15.88
N ALA A 107 11.43 44.35 -16.46
CA ALA A 107 12.58 45.07 -15.94
C ALA A 107 12.42 46.60 -16.10
N ASP A 108 12.05 47.02 -17.31
CA ASP A 108 12.10 48.43 -17.73
C ASP A 108 10.92 48.83 -18.66
N SER A 109 9.94 47.95 -18.84
CA SER A 109 8.81 48.12 -19.79
C SER A 109 9.22 48.23 -21.27
N SER A 110 10.46 47.88 -21.62
CA SER A 110 10.90 47.83 -23.02
C SER A 110 10.34 46.60 -23.75
N ARG A 111 10.29 46.66 -25.08
CA ARG A 111 9.87 45.52 -25.90
C ARG A 111 11.02 44.52 -26.08
N PHE A 112 10.68 43.23 -26.01
CA PHE A 112 11.52 42.13 -26.49
C PHE A 112 10.70 41.28 -27.46
N ILE A 113 11.39 40.61 -28.39
CA ILE A 113 10.77 39.81 -29.45
C ILE A 113 11.29 38.38 -29.31
N LEU A 114 10.39 37.40 -29.36
CA LEU A 114 10.78 36.00 -29.40
C LEU A 114 11.30 35.62 -30.80
N ASP A 115 12.34 34.78 -30.81
CA ASP A 115 12.91 34.22 -32.03
C ASP A 115 12.40 32.79 -32.25
N SER A 116 11.98 32.46 -33.47
CA SER A 116 11.58 31.09 -33.83
C SER A 116 12.77 30.12 -33.86
N ALA A 117 14.00 30.64 -33.94
CA ALA A 117 15.21 29.83 -33.89
C ALA A 117 15.48 29.22 -32.51
N THR A 118 14.98 29.84 -31.43
CA THR A 118 15.19 29.42 -30.04
C THR A 118 14.00 28.68 -29.43
N ASP A 119 12.85 28.64 -30.13
CA ASP A 119 11.66 27.92 -29.69
C ASP A 119 11.65 26.47 -30.23
N SER A 120 11.13 25.55 -29.42
CA SER A 120 10.94 24.16 -29.80
C SER A 120 9.76 23.97 -30.74
N GLU A 121 8.79 24.90 -30.73
CA GLU A 121 7.63 24.93 -31.61
C GLU A 121 7.74 26.08 -32.61
N LYS A 122 7.59 25.78 -33.91
CA LYS A 122 7.83 26.77 -34.98
C LYS A 122 6.57 27.19 -35.72
N ASP A 123 5.51 26.38 -35.71
CA ASP A 123 4.34 26.63 -36.56
C ASP A 123 3.58 27.88 -36.12
N LEU A 124 3.53 28.20 -34.81
CA LEU A 124 2.84 29.39 -34.32
C LEU A 124 3.43 30.70 -34.88
N TYR A 125 4.73 30.75 -35.16
CA TYR A 125 5.38 31.94 -35.70
C TYR A 125 4.89 32.25 -37.12
N SER A 126 4.52 31.24 -37.91
CA SER A 126 3.92 31.43 -39.23
C SER A 126 2.50 32.03 -39.18
N LEU A 127 1.89 32.02 -38.00
CA LEU A 127 0.53 32.48 -37.74
C LEU A 127 0.49 33.86 -37.07
N VAL A 128 1.61 34.55 -36.93
CA VAL A 128 1.67 35.92 -36.39
C VAL A 128 0.75 36.85 -37.20
N GLY A 129 -0.09 37.60 -36.50
CA GLY A 129 -1.14 38.44 -37.09
C GLY A 129 -2.49 37.74 -37.29
N SER A 130 -2.55 36.41 -37.14
CA SER A 130 -3.80 35.64 -37.14
C SER A 130 -4.33 35.39 -35.72
N LYS A 131 -5.51 34.78 -35.60
CA LYS A 131 -6.09 34.41 -34.30
C LYS A 131 -6.27 32.91 -34.14
N LEU A 132 -6.00 32.39 -32.94
CA LEU A 132 -6.24 30.99 -32.57
C LEU A 132 -7.07 30.87 -31.27
N PRO A 133 -7.84 29.78 -31.12
CA PRO A 133 -8.49 29.47 -29.84
C PRO A 133 -7.48 29.27 -28.72
N LEU A 134 -7.78 29.76 -27.50
CA LEU A 134 -6.98 29.54 -26.30
C LEU A 134 -6.64 28.06 -26.07
N GLN A 135 -7.57 27.15 -26.37
CA GLN A 135 -7.33 25.70 -26.28
C GLN A 135 -6.09 25.24 -27.08
N ARG A 136 -5.88 25.79 -28.28
CA ARG A 136 -4.72 25.44 -29.12
C ARG A 136 -3.41 25.97 -28.52
N LEU A 137 -3.45 27.15 -27.92
CA LEU A 137 -2.29 27.73 -27.24
C LEU A 137 -1.92 26.92 -25.99
N LEU A 138 -2.90 26.57 -25.15
CA LEU A 138 -2.67 25.72 -23.98
C LEU A 138 -2.10 24.34 -24.36
N TYR A 139 -2.59 23.76 -25.46
CA TYR A 139 -2.08 22.49 -25.99
C TYR A 139 -0.61 22.62 -26.42
N LYS A 140 -0.29 23.54 -27.35
CA LYS A 140 1.08 23.74 -27.86
C LYS A 140 2.08 24.19 -26.78
N MET A 141 1.62 24.99 -25.81
CA MET A 141 2.42 25.41 -24.64
C MET A 141 2.95 24.21 -23.86
N ILE A 142 2.14 23.16 -23.71
CA ILE A 142 2.52 21.97 -22.95
C ILE A 142 3.20 20.95 -23.86
N THR A 143 2.55 20.53 -24.94
CA THR A 143 2.94 19.34 -25.71
C THR A 143 4.22 19.53 -26.50
N GLU A 144 4.36 20.70 -27.13
CA GLU A 144 5.50 21.11 -27.95
C GLU A 144 6.40 22.11 -27.19
N SER A 145 6.05 22.42 -25.93
CA SER A 145 6.79 23.32 -25.05
C SER A 145 6.98 24.74 -25.60
N SER A 146 6.08 25.23 -26.45
CA SER A 146 6.19 26.53 -27.15
C SER A 146 6.39 27.72 -26.21
N ASN A 147 7.46 28.49 -26.41
CA ASN A 147 7.72 29.74 -25.70
C ASN A 147 6.74 30.84 -26.14
N LEU A 148 6.43 30.91 -27.44
CA LEU A 148 5.44 31.86 -27.98
C LEU A 148 4.04 31.66 -27.39
N ALA A 149 3.54 30.42 -27.37
CA ALA A 149 2.25 30.12 -26.74
C ALA A 149 2.26 30.47 -25.24
N THR A 150 3.38 30.22 -24.56
CA THR A 150 3.52 30.51 -23.13
C THR A 150 3.39 31.99 -22.84
N ASN A 151 4.06 32.85 -23.61
CA ASN A 151 4.01 34.29 -23.39
C ASN A 151 2.61 34.87 -23.67
N LEU A 152 1.94 34.40 -24.73
CA LEU A 152 0.56 34.78 -25.03
C LEU A 152 -0.41 34.38 -23.91
N VAL A 153 -0.26 33.17 -23.37
CA VAL A 153 -1.11 32.69 -22.27
C VAL A 153 -0.80 33.42 -20.96
N ILE A 154 0.47 33.70 -20.66
CA ILE A 154 0.85 34.46 -19.46
C ILE A 154 0.34 35.90 -19.52
N GLU A 155 0.39 36.56 -20.68
CA GLU A 155 -0.15 37.90 -20.86
C GLU A 155 -1.67 37.93 -20.62
N LEU A 156 -2.39 36.91 -21.11
CA LEU A 156 -3.83 36.76 -20.93
C LEU A 156 -4.22 36.44 -19.48
N VAL A 157 -3.54 35.47 -18.85
CA VAL A 157 -3.85 35.01 -17.49
C VAL A 157 -3.36 36.02 -16.44
N GLY A 158 -2.21 36.63 -16.67
CA GLY A 158 -1.53 37.54 -15.75
C GLY A 158 -0.70 36.80 -14.68
N PRO A 159 0.60 37.13 -14.50
CA PRO A 159 1.45 36.52 -13.47
C PRO A 159 0.86 36.59 -12.05
N LYS A 160 0.15 37.67 -11.71
CA LYS A 160 -0.52 37.82 -10.41
C LYS A 160 -1.58 36.74 -10.15
N ASN A 161 -2.36 36.37 -11.17
CA ASN A 161 -3.38 35.32 -11.04
C ASN A 161 -2.73 33.94 -10.95
N VAL A 162 -1.63 33.71 -11.69
CA VAL A 162 -0.82 32.49 -11.54
C VAL A 162 -0.35 32.37 -10.10
N MET A 163 0.28 33.42 -9.56
CA MET A 163 0.77 33.43 -8.19
C MET A 163 -0.34 33.25 -7.14
N ALA A 164 -1.48 33.92 -7.30
CA ALA A 164 -2.62 33.75 -6.40
C ALA A 164 -3.14 32.30 -6.40
N THR A 165 -3.21 31.68 -7.58
CA THR A 165 -3.60 30.27 -7.72
C THR A 165 -2.61 29.37 -6.98
N MET A 166 -1.30 29.55 -7.18
CA MET A 166 -0.28 28.75 -6.50
C MET A 166 -0.38 28.86 -4.97
N ARG A 167 -0.57 30.08 -4.44
CA ARG A 167 -0.76 30.28 -2.99
C ARG A 167 -2.01 29.60 -2.45
N SER A 168 -3.12 29.65 -3.19
CA SER A 168 -4.36 28.96 -2.80
C SER A 168 -4.20 27.44 -2.74
N MET A 169 -3.26 26.88 -3.51
CA MET A 169 -2.93 25.46 -3.53
C MET A 169 -1.85 25.07 -2.51
N GLY A 170 -1.32 26.02 -1.74
CA GLY A 170 -0.25 25.78 -0.76
C GLY A 170 1.18 25.78 -1.34
N ALA A 171 1.34 26.04 -2.64
CA ALA A 171 2.64 26.19 -3.29
C ALA A 171 3.18 27.61 -3.01
N ASN A 172 3.99 27.75 -1.97
CA ASN A 172 4.41 29.04 -1.40
C ASN A 172 5.77 29.54 -1.91
N ASP A 173 6.59 28.65 -2.45
CA ASP A 173 7.98 28.93 -2.83
C ASP A 173 8.15 29.17 -4.33
N ILE A 174 7.25 28.62 -5.16
CA ILE A 174 7.21 28.82 -6.61
C ILE A 174 6.94 30.30 -6.93
N ARG A 175 7.59 30.78 -7.99
CA ARG A 175 7.45 32.15 -8.51
C ARG A 175 7.40 32.13 -10.04
N VAL A 176 6.31 32.66 -10.59
CA VAL A 176 6.14 32.96 -12.01
C VAL A 176 5.96 34.46 -12.13
N LEU A 177 7.02 35.15 -12.55
CA LEU A 177 7.11 36.61 -12.58
C LEU A 177 6.98 37.16 -13.99
N ARG A 178 7.49 36.43 -14.99
CA ARG A 178 7.68 36.91 -16.36
C ARG A 178 7.42 35.82 -17.40
N GLY A 179 7.25 36.26 -18.64
CA GLY A 179 7.31 35.40 -19.81
C GLY A 179 8.70 34.76 -20.02
N VAL A 180 8.76 33.77 -20.88
CA VAL A 180 9.99 33.14 -21.36
C VAL A 180 10.78 34.13 -22.22
N GLU A 181 12.12 34.04 -22.17
CA GLU A 181 13.06 34.88 -22.96
C GLU A 181 13.05 36.40 -22.70
N ASP A 182 12.41 36.87 -21.61
CA ASP A 182 12.66 38.22 -21.08
C ASP A 182 14.05 38.27 -20.39
N ASN A 183 15.10 38.30 -21.21
CA ASN A 183 16.50 38.21 -20.77
C ASN A 183 16.93 39.42 -19.94
N LYS A 184 16.40 40.62 -20.21
CA LYS A 184 16.68 41.81 -19.39
C LYS A 184 16.22 41.63 -17.95
N ALA A 185 15.02 41.08 -17.75
CA ALA A 185 14.53 40.77 -16.41
C ALA A 185 15.33 39.62 -15.77
N PHE A 186 15.71 38.61 -16.55
CA PHE A 186 16.59 37.53 -16.09
C PHE A 186 17.93 38.06 -15.57
N ASP A 187 18.60 38.94 -16.32
CA ASP A 187 19.90 39.54 -15.98
C ASP A 187 19.83 40.41 -14.72
N GLN A 188 18.65 40.97 -14.41
CA GLN A 188 18.38 41.71 -13.17
C GLN A 188 17.95 40.81 -12.00
N GLY A 189 17.97 39.48 -12.17
CA GLY A 189 17.61 38.51 -11.13
C GLY A 189 16.10 38.29 -10.95
N LEU A 190 15.25 38.86 -11.82
CA LEU A 190 13.80 38.68 -11.80
C LEU A 190 13.44 37.33 -12.45
N ASN A 191 13.72 36.24 -11.73
CA ASN A 191 13.64 34.88 -12.27
C ASN A 191 12.37 34.14 -11.89
N ASN A 192 11.89 33.33 -12.84
CA ASN A 192 10.89 32.30 -12.55
C ASN A 192 11.60 31.17 -11.79
N THR A 193 11.10 30.83 -10.61
CA THR A 193 11.71 29.81 -9.73
C THR A 193 10.69 28.77 -9.32
N THR A 194 11.17 27.57 -9.02
CA THR A 194 10.35 26.45 -8.55
C THR A 194 11.08 25.65 -7.49
N THR A 195 10.32 24.82 -6.76
CA THR A 195 10.83 23.81 -5.83
C THR A 195 10.20 22.46 -6.19
N ALA A 196 10.85 21.36 -5.81
CA ALA A 196 10.28 20.03 -6.08
C ALA A 196 8.99 19.83 -5.27
N TYR A 197 8.95 20.34 -4.04
CA TYR A 197 7.80 20.26 -3.16
C TYR A 197 6.56 20.96 -3.74
N ASP A 198 6.70 22.20 -4.22
CA ASP A 198 5.56 22.96 -4.75
C ASP A 198 5.00 22.30 -6.01
N LEU A 199 5.87 21.87 -6.95
CA LEU A 199 5.42 21.13 -8.13
C LEU A 199 4.71 19.82 -7.74
N MET A 200 5.21 19.10 -6.72
CA MET A 200 4.57 17.89 -6.23
C MET A 200 3.15 18.17 -5.69
N LEU A 201 2.95 19.28 -4.97
CA LEU A 201 1.62 19.69 -4.51
C LEU A 201 0.66 19.93 -5.68
N LEU A 202 1.12 20.64 -6.73
CA LEU A 202 0.30 20.92 -7.91
C LEU A 202 -0.14 19.63 -8.61
N PHE A 203 0.81 18.74 -8.91
CA PHE A 203 0.51 17.47 -9.55
C PHE A 203 -0.32 16.53 -8.67
N SER A 204 -0.14 16.57 -7.35
CA SER A 204 -0.96 15.80 -6.41
C SER A 204 -2.42 16.25 -6.46
N GLN A 205 -2.66 17.57 -6.47
CA GLN A 205 -4.01 18.11 -6.58
C GLN A 205 -4.62 17.85 -7.96
N LEU A 206 -3.84 17.91 -9.05
CA LEU A 206 -4.29 17.53 -10.39
C LEU A 206 -4.75 16.06 -10.41
N ALA A 207 -3.90 15.13 -9.94
CA ALA A 207 -4.19 13.70 -9.96
C ALA A 207 -5.40 13.30 -9.09
N LEU A 208 -5.65 14.05 -8.01
CA LEU A 208 -6.79 13.86 -7.12
C LEU A 208 -8.08 14.60 -7.57
N GLY A 209 -8.03 15.34 -8.69
CA GLY A 209 -9.18 16.10 -9.20
C GLY A 209 -9.54 17.33 -8.37
N LYS A 210 -8.56 17.90 -7.64
CA LYS A 210 -8.75 18.97 -6.65
C LYS A 210 -8.11 20.31 -7.04
N ALA A 211 -7.28 20.35 -8.09
CA ALA A 211 -6.57 21.58 -8.46
C ALA A 211 -7.53 22.70 -8.93
N VAL A 212 -8.62 22.34 -9.61
CA VAL A 212 -9.68 23.26 -10.04
C VAL A 212 -11.03 22.61 -9.82
N ASP A 213 -11.38 21.66 -10.69
CA ASP A 213 -12.55 20.78 -10.62
C ASP A 213 -12.21 19.48 -11.38
N PRO A 214 -12.92 18.36 -11.15
CA PRO A 214 -12.57 17.07 -11.74
C PRO A 214 -12.45 17.08 -13.27
N ALA A 215 -13.35 17.78 -13.99
CA ALA A 215 -13.36 17.81 -15.45
C ALA A 215 -12.19 18.64 -16.00
N SER A 216 -11.90 19.79 -15.39
CA SER A 216 -10.72 20.60 -15.73
C SER A 216 -9.42 19.84 -15.46
N CYS A 217 -9.34 19.10 -14.35
CA CYS A 217 -8.18 18.27 -14.03
C CYS A 217 -7.96 17.17 -15.06
N GLU A 218 -9.02 16.48 -15.48
CA GLU A 218 -8.95 15.45 -16.53
C GLU A 218 -8.45 16.04 -17.87
N ALA A 219 -8.98 17.19 -18.28
CA ALA A 219 -8.54 17.88 -19.50
C ALA A 219 -7.07 18.29 -19.45
N MET A 220 -6.60 18.85 -18.32
CA MET A 220 -5.19 19.20 -18.14
C MET A 220 -4.28 17.96 -18.15
N ILE A 221 -4.69 16.87 -17.49
CA ILE A 221 -3.95 15.60 -17.49
C ILE A 221 -3.86 15.05 -18.92
N ALA A 222 -4.93 15.12 -19.72
CA ALA A 222 -4.90 14.69 -21.12
C ALA A 222 -3.85 15.46 -21.93
N ILE A 223 -3.79 16.79 -21.79
CA ILE A 223 -2.76 17.61 -22.45
C ILE A 223 -1.35 17.22 -22.00
N LEU A 224 -1.14 16.99 -20.70
CA LEU A 224 0.15 16.57 -20.16
C LEU A 224 0.56 15.15 -20.62
N LYS A 225 -0.41 14.25 -20.83
CA LYS A 225 -0.18 12.92 -21.42
C LYS A 225 0.22 12.99 -22.88
N ASP A 226 -0.20 14.02 -23.61
CA ASP A 226 0.15 14.20 -25.03
C ASP A 226 1.52 14.87 -25.23
N GLN A 227 2.25 15.17 -24.15
CA GLN A 227 3.57 15.78 -24.28
C GLN A 227 4.55 14.93 -25.08
N HIS A 228 5.33 15.59 -25.95
CA HIS A 228 6.30 14.93 -26.82
C HIS A 228 7.61 14.59 -26.09
N PHE A 229 7.99 15.40 -25.09
CA PHE A 229 9.19 15.24 -24.29
C PHE A 229 8.91 14.45 -23.00
N LYS A 230 9.29 13.17 -22.97
CA LYS A 230 9.04 12.22 -21.86
C LYS A 230 10.28 11.43 -21.44
N GLU A 231 11.45 11.88 -21.87
CA GLU A 231 12.73 11.15 -21.81
C GLU A 231 13.28 11.01 -20.39
N SER A 232 12.87 11.88 -19.46
CA SER A 232 13.25 11.78 -18.04
C SER A 232 12.35 10.81 -17.29
N ILE A 233 11.22 11.26 -16.72
CA ILE A 233 10.37 10.39 -15.87
C ILE A 233 9.90 9.15 -16.64
N GLY A 234 9.52 9.29 -17.91
CA GLY A 234 9.05 8.18 -18.74
C GLY A 234 10.14 7.34 -19.41
N GLY A 235 11.40 7.78 -19.42
CA GLY A 235 12.42 7.25 -20.34
C GLY A 235 12.82 5.79 -20.13
N LYS A 236 12.84 5.32 -18.87
CA LYS A 236 13.21 3.94 -18.50
C LYS A 236 12.03 3.14 -17.91
N LEU A 237 10.82 3.69 -17.95
CA LEU A 237 9.62 3.00 -17.45
C LEU A 237 9.09 2.00 -18.50
N PRO A 238 8.41 0.92 -18.09
CA PRO A 238 7.74 0.00 -19.01
C PRO A 238 6.72 0.70 -19.92
N ALA A 239 6.51 0.15 -21.12
CA ALA A 239 5.68 0.77 -22.16
C ALA A 239 4.18 0.90 -21.82
N ASP A 240 3.68 0.09 -20.87
CA ASP A 240 2.31 0.13 -20.38
C ASP A 240 2.10 1.15 -19.24
N VAL A 241 3.19 1.77 -18.76
CA VAL A 241 3.15 2.87 -17.78
C VAL A 241 2.94 4.19 -18.51
N GLN A 242 1.85 4.88 -18.20
CA GLN A 242 1.58 6.20 -18.78
C GLN A 242 2.13 7.30 -17.88
N VAL A 243 2.65 8.37 -18.49
CA VAL A 243 3.14 9.55 -17.78
C VAL A 243 2.45 10.81 -18.30
N ALA A 244 2.03 11.67 -17.38
CA ALA A 244 1.53 13.02 -17.67
C ALA A 244 2.51 14.02 -17.04
N THR A 245 3.42 14.55 -17.84
CA THR A 245 4.58 15.30 -17.33
C THR A 245 4.70 16.68 -17.96
N LYS A 246 5.56 17.51 -17.36
CA LYS A 246 6.11 18.73 -17.96
C LYS A 246 7.61 18.77 -17.68
N SER A 247 8.39 18.61 -18.74
CA SER A 247 9.85 18.72 -18.71
C SER A 247 10.31 20.17 -18.87
N GLY A 248 11.54 20.46 -18.46
CA GLY A 248 12.17 21.74 -18.72
C GLY A 248 13.69 21.65 -18.77
N TRP A 249 14.26 22.25 -19.81
CA TRP A 249 15.69 22.29 -20.04
C TRP A 249 16.15 23.68 -20.43
N ILE A 250 17.29 24.10 -19.86
CA ILE A 250 18.14 25.19 -20.31
C ILE A 250 19.59 24.78 -20.02
N THR A 251 20.59 25.49 -20.54
CA THR A 251 22.01 25.17 -20.30
C THR A 251 22.30 24.93 -18.82
N GLY A 252 22.82 23.75 -18.49
CA GLY A 252 23.16 23.36 -17.12
C GLY A 252 21.98 22.93 -16.23
N ILE A 253 20.73 22.92 -16.71
CA ILE A 253 19.52 22.63 -15.92
C ILE A 253 18.61 21.66 -16.67
N CYS A 254 18.23 20.56 -16.01
CA CYS A 254 17.28 19.58 -16.53
C CYS A 254 16.25 19.20 -15.46
N HIS A 255 14.97 19.31 -15.81
CA HIS A 255 13.84 19.11 -14.92
C HIS A 255 12.77 18.23 -15.56
N ASP A 256 12.09 17.44 -14.75
CA ASP A 256 10.84 16.81 -15.13
C ASP A 256 9.91 16.68 -13.92
N SER A 257 8.61 16.80 -14.17
CA SER A 257 7.59 16.82 -13.12
C SER A 257 6.29 16.28 -13.66
N GLY A 258 5.65 15.35 -12.95
CA GLY A 258 4.44 14.73 -13.49
C GLY A 258 3.77 13.70 -12.61
N ILE A 259 2.73 13.09 -13.19
CA ILE A 259 1.97 11.98 -12.64
C ILE A 259 2.32 10.73 -13.43
N VAL A 260 2.69 9.67 -12.71
CA VAL A 260 2.89 8.33 -13.27
C VAL A 260 1.64 7.50 -12.98
N PHE A 261 1.09 6.90 -14.03
CA PHE A 261 -0.09 6.04 -13.98
C PHE A 261 0.35 4.59 -14.18
N LEU A 262 0.19 3.79 -13.14
CA LEU A 262 0.53 2.37 -13.17
C LEU A 262 -0.59 1.57 -13.84
N PRO A 263 -0.27 0.43 -14.49
CA PRO A 263 -1.27 -0.44 -15.13
C PRO A 263 -2.35 -0.96 -14.18
N ASP A 264 -2.06 -1.00 -12.87
CA ASP A 264 -2.99 -1.44 -11.82
C ASP A 264 -3.90 -0.30 -11.28
N GLY A 265 -3.89 0.85 -11.92
CA GLY A 265 -4.72 2.00 -11.56
C GLY A 265 -4.16 2.87 -10.43
N ARG A 266 -3.10 2.44 -9.75
CA ARG A 266 -2.36 3.29 -8.81
C ARG A 266 -1.69 4.44 -9.54
N LYS A 267 -1.50 5.55 -8.82
CA LYS A 267 -0.89 6.76 -9.35
C LYS A 267 0.09 7.31 -8.31
N TYR A 268 1.22 7.81 -8.77
CA TYR A 268 2.12 8.59 -7.94
C TYR A 268 2.58 9.84 -8.67
N VAL A 269 2.94 10.86 -7.90
CA VAL A 269 3.54 12.09 -8.38
C VAL A 269 5.05 11.99 -8.20
N LEU A 270 5.78 12.44 -9.21
CA LEU A 270 7.23 12.50 -9.17
C LEU A 270 7.72 13.83 -9.77
N VAL A 271 8.62 14.48 -9.04
CA VAL A 271 9.33 15.68 -9.47
C VAL A 271 10.83 15.46 -9.31
N LEU A 272 11.57 15.70 -10.39
CA LEU A 272 13.01 15.52 -10.49
C LEU A 272 13.62 16.81 -11.04
N LEU A 273 14.43 17.49 -10.22
CA LEU A 273 15.11 18.72 -10.59
C LEU A 273 16.63 18.52 -10.50
N SER A 274 17.37 19.00 -11.50
CA SER A 274 18.84 19.02 -11.49
C SER A 274 19.38 20.35 -12.03
N LYS A 275 20.53 20.79 -11.49
CA LYS A 275 21.34 21.89 -12.03
C LYS A 275 22.83 21.58 -11.88
N GLY A 276 23.66 22.10 -12.78
CA GLY A 276 25.11 21.86 -12.82
C GLY A 276 25.54 20.67 -13.67
N ILE A 277 24.72 20.26 -14.65
CA ILE A 277 25.06 19.24 -15.65
C ILE A 277 24.88 19.86 -17.03
N ASP A 278 25.99 20.06 -17.76
CA ASP A 278 25.96 20.76 -19.05
C ASP A 278 25.37 19.91 -20.18
N ASP A 279 25.65 18.60 -20.18
CA ASP A 279 25.11 17.67 -21.18
C ASP A 279 23.67 17.25 -20.84
N GLU A 280 22.73 17.69 -21.66
CA GLU A 280 21.30 17.41 -21.50
C GLU A 280 21.01 15.92 -21.43
N LYS A 281 21.60 15.14 -22.34
CA LYS A 281 21.31 13.71 -22.46
C LYS A 281 21.79 12.94 -21.23
N THR A 282 22.95 13.30 -20.70
CA THR A 282 23.45 12.76 -19.43
C THR A 282 22.52 13.10 -18.27
N ALA A 283 22.03 14.35 -18.19
CA ALA A 283 21.09 14.74 -17.15
C ALA A 283 19.77 13.95 -17.27
N GLN A 284 19.21 13.83 -18.48
CA GLN A 284 17.98 13.06 -18.75
C GLN A 284 18.13 11.57 -18.40
N ASP A 285 19.23 10.92 -18.81
CA ASP A 285 19.47 9.50 -18.52
C ASP A 285 19.58 9.26 -16.99
N LEU A 286 20.26 10.17 -16.29
CA LEU A 286 20.38 10.12 -14.84
C LEU A 286 19.02 10.28 -14.15
N LEU A 287 18.20 11.26 -14.56
CA LEU A 287 16.85 11.43 -14.02
C LEU A 287 15.93 10.25 -14.34
N SER A 288 16.02 9.68 -15.55
CA SER A 288 15.24 8.49 -15.92
C SER A 288 15.62 7.25 -15.10
N THR A 289 16.91 7.12 -14.73
CA THR A 289 17.38 6.07 -13.82
C THR A 289 16.78 6.21 -12.43
N VAL A 290 16.74 7.43 -11.89
CA VAL A 290 16.08 7.72 -10.62
C VAL A 290 14.58 7.41 -10.68
N SER A 291 13.91 7.79 -11.78
CA SER A 291 12.49 7.45 -12.00
C SER A 291 12.26 5.93 -11.97
N LYS A 292 13.14 5.15 -12.62
CA LYS A 292 13.07 3.68 -12.61
C LYS A 292 13.24 3.08 -11.21
N ILE A 293 14.20 3.57 -10.42
CA ILE A 293 14.40 3.12 -9.03
C ILE A 293 13.13 3.33 -8.19
N ILE A 294 12.50 4.50 -8.32
CA ILE A 294 11.25 4.82 -7.63
C ILE A 294 10.12 3.90 -8.10
N TYR A 295 9.99 3.71 -9.42
CA TYR A 295 9.01 2.78 -9.99
C TYR A 295 9.17 1.36 -9.45
N ASP A 296 10.39 0.83 -9.36
CA ASP A 296 10.67 -0.53 -8.87
C ASP A 296 10.29 -0.69 -7.39
N HIS A 297 10.57 0.34 -6.57
CA HIS A 297 10.15 0.36 -5.18
C HIS A 297 8.62 0.43 -5.03
N VAL A 298 7.95 1.23 -5.85
CA VAL A 298 6.47 1.36 -5.82
C VAL A 298 5.79 0.09 -6.30
N THR A 299 6.37 -0.56 -7.32
CA THR A 299 5.80 -1.78 -7.91
C THR A 299 6.20 -3.05 -7.18
N GLN A 300 7.19 -2.99 -6.29
CA GLN A 300 7.81 -4.16 -5.66
C GLN A 300 8.24 -5.16 -6.74
N ASP A 301 9.09 -4.72 -7.68
CA ASP A 301 9.47 -5.55 -8.83
C ASP A 301 10.04 -6.91 -8.39
N ILE A 302 9.24 -7.97 -8.58
CA ILE A 302 9.60 -9.34 -8.23
C ILE A 302 10.24 -10.10 -9.40
N THR A 303 10.41 -9.46 -10.57
CA THR A 303 10.75 -10.13 -11.83
C THR A 303 12.04 -10.93 -11.73
N ALA A 304 13.03 -10.43 -11.00
CA ALA A 304 14.30 -11.12 -10.77
C ALA A 304 14.14 -12.46 -10.02
N ALA A 305 13.12 -12.60 -9.18
CA ALA A 305 12.86 -13.81 -8.41
C ALA A 305 12.06 -14.87 -9.17
N ILE A 306 11.26 -14.47 -10.16
CA ILE A 306 10.30 -15.34 -10.87
C ILE A 306 10.94 -16.64 -11.41
N PRO A 307 12.07 -16.60 -12.17
CA PRO A 307 12.65 -17.83 -12.72
C PRO A 307 13.07 -18.87 -11.66
N THR A 308 13.49 -18.39 -10.48
CA THR A 308 13.84 -19.25 -9.34
C THR A 308 12.58 -19.82 -8.69
N ILE A 309 11.55 -18.99 -8.50
CA ILE A 309 10.25 -19.41 -7.95
C ILE A 309 9.61 -20.50 -8.82
N ASP A 310 9.58 -20.31 -10.14
CA ASP A 310 9.06 -21.29 -11.10
C ASP A 310 9.74 -22.65 -10.97
N ARG A 311 11.08 -22.62 -10.81
CA ARG A 311 11.89 -23.82 -10.66
C ARG A 311 11.59 -24.51 -9.33
N LEU A 312 11.50 -23.76 -8.23
CA LEU A 312 11.18 -24.30 -6.90
C LEU A 312 9.86 -25.07 -6.93
N TYR A 313 8.78 -24.45 -7.42
CA TYR A 313 7.48 -25.13 -7.51
C TYR A 313 7.50 -26.35 -8.44
N ARG A 314 8.14 -26.25 -9.60
CA ARG A 314 8.23 -27.37 -10.55
C ARG A 314 8.97 -28.56 -9.96
N SER A 315 10.15 -28.33 -9.38
CA SER A 315 10.94 -29.37 -8.73
C SER A 315 10.19 -29.96 -7.54
N TYR A 316 9.50 -29.13 -6.75
CA TYR A 316 8.70 -29.58 -5.63
C TYR A 316 7.53 -30.48 -6.05
N ALA A 317 6.78 -30.09 -7.09
CA ALA A 317 5.69 -30.90 -7.65
C ALA A 317 6.18 -32.26 -8.16
N GLN A 318 7.31 -32.26 -8.90
CA GLN A 318 7.92 -33.49 -9.43
C GLN A 318 8.38 -34.42 -8.32
N HIS A 319 9.09 -33.90 -7.32
CA HIS A 319 9.62 -34.68 -6.21
C HIS A 319 8.50 -35.34 -5.37
N ASN A 320 7.36 -34.66 -5.22
CA ASN A 320 6.24 -35.14 -4.42
C ASN A 320 5.15 -35.83 -5.25
N HIS A 321 5.39 -36.12 -6.53
CA HIS A 321 4.46 -36.80 -7.44
C HIS A 321 3.08 -36.10 -7.55
N TYR A 322 3.05 -34.76 -7.53
CA TYR A 322 1.81 -34.02 -7.72
C TYR A 322 1.40 -34.07 -9.20
N PRO A 323 0.20 -34.59 -9.55
CA PRO A 323 -0.26 -34.63 -10.93
C PRO A 323 -0.34 -33.24 -11.55
N ALA A 324 -0.80 -32.27 -10.76
CA ALA A 324 -0.74 -30.85 -11.04
C ALA A 324 -0.41 -30.04 -9.79
N LEU A 325 0.25 -28.92 -10.03
CA LEU A 325 0.42 -27.83 -9.07
C LEU A 325 0.23 -26.51 -9.80
N VAL A 326 -0.57 -25.62 -9.22
CA VAL A 326 -0.81 -24.25 -9.71
C VAL A 326 -0.51 -23.29 -8.56
N TYR A 327 0.20 -22.20 -8.84
CA TYR A 327 0.57 -21.22 -7.81
C TYR A 327 0.46 -19.79 -8.31
N GLY A 328 0.38 -18.85 -7.37
CA GLY A 328 0.31 -17.42 -7.62
C GLY A 328 1.09 -16.63 -6.58
N ILE A 329 1.69 -15.52 -7.02
CA ILE A 329 2.39 -14.55 -6.15
C ILE A 329 1.61 -13.25 -6.15
N VAL A 330 1.22 -12.81 -4.96
CA VAL A 330 0.53 -11.55 -4.73
C VAL A 330 1.53 -10.55 -4.14
N ALA A 331 1.62 -9.36 -4.72
CA ALA A 331 2.31 -8.22 -4.12
C ALA A 331 1.72 -6.92 -4.66
N GLY A 332 1.96 -5.80 -3.97
CA GLY A 332 1.41 -4.50 -4.38
C GLY A 332 -0.13 -4.47 -4.51
N GLY A 333 -0.84 -5.39 -3.86
CA GLY A 333 -2.31 -5.48 -3.92
C GLY A 333 -2.89 -6.22 -5.14
N LYS A 334 -2.05 -6.92 -5.93
CA LYS A 334 -2.49 -7.67 -7.12
C LYS A 334 -1.78 -9.01 -7.27
N LEU A 335 -2.34 -9.90 -8.11
CA LEU A 335 -1.67 -11.11 -8.57
C LEU A 335 -0.60 -10.73 -9.60
N LEU A 336 0.68 -10.84 -9.24
CA LEU A 336 1.80 -10.44 -10.08
C LEU A 336 2.29 -11.54 -11.00
N HIS A 337 2.22 -12.79 -10.55
CA HIS A 337 2.73 -13.93 -11.28
C HIS A 337 1.88 -15.16 -10.99
N THR A 338 1.73 -16.00 -12.00
CA THR A 338 1.10 -17.32 -11.90
C THR A 338 1.96 -18.33 -12.63
N GLY A 339 2.05 -19.54 -12.09
CA GLY A 339 2.62 -20.65 -12.82
C GLY A 339 1.90 -21.95 -12.51
N ALA A 340 2.10 -22.92 -13.40
CA ALA A 340 1.48 -24.23 -13.29
C ALA A 340 2.42 -25.32 -13.83
N THR A 341 2.18 -26.55 -13.41
CA THR A 341 2.80 -27.75 -13.97
C THR A 341 1.83 -28.92 -13.89
N GLY A 342 1.94 -29.84 -14.84
CA GLY A 342 1.18 -31.08 -14.85
C GLY A 342 -0.24 -30.96 -15.39
N PHE A 343 -1.12 -31.88 -14.98
CA PHE A 343 -2.47 -32.04 -15.52
C PHE A 343 -3.54 -31.95 -14.42
N SER A 344 -4.51 -31.06 -14.61
CA SER A 344 -5.69 -30.95 -13.75
C SER A 344 -6.59 -32.19 -13.89
N ASN A 345 -6.55 -32.86 -15.04
CA ASN A 345 -7.16 -34.16 -15.29
C ASN A 345 -6.21 -35.08 -16.07
N LEU A 346 -5.74 -36.15 -15.43
CA LEU A 346 -4.80 -37.11 -16.01
C LEU A 346 -5.42 -37.93 -17.16
N GLN A 347 -6.68 -38.35 -17.02
CA GLN A 347 -7.34 -39.21 -18.02
C GLN A 347 -7.54 -38.48 -19.34
N LYS A 348 -8.00 -37.23 -19.29
CA LYS A 348 -8.23 -36.37 -20.46
C LYS A 348 -7.00 -35.59 -20.90
N LYS A 349 -5.89 -35.67 -20.14
CA LYS A 349 -4.66 -34.90 -20.35
C LYS A 349 -4.90 -33.39 -20.45
N ILE A 350 -5.78 -32.87 -19.61
CA ILE A 350 -6.03 -31.43 -19.52
C ILE A 350 -4.92 -30.81 -18.69
N ALA A 351 -4.12 -29.93 -19.30
CA ALA A 351 -3.04 -29.23 -18.61
C ALA A 351 -3.61 -28.32 -17.52
N ALA A 352 -2.94 -28.26 -16.37
CA ALA A 352 -3.30 -27.30 -15.33
C ALA A 352 -2.80 -25.90 -15.69
N ASP A 353 -3.61 -24.89 -15.39
CA ASP A 353 -3.29 -23.47 -15.54
C ASP A 353 -3.94 -22.67 -14.40
N SER A 354 -3.75 -21.34 -14.39
CA SER A 354 -4.31 -20.46 -13.35
C SER A 354 -5.85 -20.44 -13.33
N THR A 355 -6.49 -20.76 -14.46
CA THR A 355 -7.94 -20.80 -14.63
C THR A 355 -8.55 -22.16 -14.28
N SER A 356 -7.73 -23.14 -13.89
CA SER A 356 -8.20 -24.44 -13.44
C SER A 356 -8.81 -24.33 -12.05
N ASP A 357 -9.95 -24.98 -11.86
CA ASP A 357 -10.76 -24.91 -10.64
C ASP A 357 -10.35 -26.02 -9.65
N PHE A 358 -9.74 -25.65 -8.53
CA PHE A 358 -9.28 -26.58 -7.50
C PHE A 358 -10.14 -26.50 -6.24
N ARG A 359 -10.43 -27.66 -5.63
CA ARG A 359 -10.99 -27.68 -4.27
C ARG A 359 -9.92 -27.25 -3.27
N ILE A 360 -10.19 -26.19 -2.51
CA ILE A 360 -9.20 -25.56 -1.61
C ILE A 360 -9.31 -26.03 -0.17
N ALA A 361 -10.21 -26.97 0.13
CA ALA A 361 -10.34 -27.59 1.43
C ALA A 361 -10.39 -26.53 2.56
N SER A 362 -9.66 -26.76 3.64
CA SER A 362 -9.70 -25.95 4.86
C SER A 362 -9.33 -24.46 4.72
N MET A 363 -8.86 -24.01 3.55
CA MET A 363 -8.78 -22.57 3.25
C MET A 363 -10.16 -21.89 3.31
N THR A 364 -11.24 -22.66 3.12
CA THR A 364 -12.65 -22.24 3.24
C THR A 364 -13.00 -21.65 4.61
N LYS A 365 -12.37 -22.14 5.69
CA LYS A 365 -12.61 -21.67 7.07
C LYS A 365 -12.43 -20.16 7.25
N SER A 366 -11.53 -19.58 6.45
CA SER A 366 -11.30 -18.14 6.47
C SER A 366 -12.52 -17.35 5.96
N PHE A 367 -13.30 -17.89 5.01
CA PHE A 367 -14.55 -17.27 4.53
C PHE A 367 -15.66 -17.36 5.57
N THR A 368 -15.80 -18.52 6.22
CA THR A 368 -16.70 -18.69 7.38
C THR A 368 -16.39 -17.66 8.46
N THR A 369 -15.11 -17.43 8.73
CA THR A 369 -14.66 -16.43 9.71
C THR A 369 -15.07 -15.02 9.29
N VAL A 370 -14.84 -14.63 8.03
CA VAL A 370 -15.27 -13.32 7.52
C VAL A 370 -16.78 -13.13 7.72
N ALA A 371 -17.60 -14.15 7.43
CA ALA A 371 -19.04 -14.09 7.66
C ALA A 371 -19.42 -13.90 9.13
N ILE A 372 -18.80 -14.67 10.05
CA ILE A 372 -19.03 -14.49 11.49
C ILE A 372 -18.67 -13.07 11.95
N LEU A 373 -17.56 -12.52 11.45
CA LEU A 373 -17.14 -11.16 11.78
C LEU A 373 -18.05 -10.08 11.16
N GLN A 374 -18.60 -10.30 9.96
CA GLN A 374 -19.64 -9.43 9.38
C GLN A 374 -20.88 -9.40 10.29
N LEU A 375 -21.34 -10.57 10.75
CA LEU A 375 -22.51 -10.67 11.64
C LEU A 375 -22.25 -10.00 12.99
N ARG A 376 -21.04 -10.15 13.54
CA ARG A 376 -20.60 -9.44 14.74
C ARG A 376 -20.57 -7.93 14.54
N ASP A 377 -19.97 -7.46 13.45
CA ASP A 377 -19.87 -6.02 13.16
C ASP A 377 -21.26 -5.39 12.93
N ALA A 378 -22.22 -6.18 12.46
CA ALA A 378 -23.63 -5.82 12.35
C ALA A 378 -24.42 -5.95 13.68
N GLY A 379 -23.77 -6.36 14.77
CA GLY A 379 -24.40 -6.52 16.09
C GLY A 379 -25.34 -7.71 16.21
N LYS A 380 -25.32 -8.67 15.27
CA LYS A 380 -26.22 -9.83 15.24
C LYS A 380 -25.78 -10.99 16.15
N LEU A 381 -24.50 -11.02 16.52
CA LEU A 381 -23.91 -11.98 17.46
C LEU A 381 -22.70 -11.37 18.17
N LYS A 382 -22.24 -12.01 19.24
CA LYS A 382 -20.94 -11.72 19.87
C LYS A 382 -20.05 -12.96 19.81
N LEU A 383 -18.74 -12.75 19.71
CA LEU A 383 -17.80 -13.88 19.68
C LEU A 383 -17.78 -14.66 21.00
N ASP A 384 -18.08 -14.01 22.13
CA ASP A 384 -18.14 -14.67 23.43
C ASP A 384 -19.53 -15.21 23.79
N ASP A 385 -20.48 -15.15 22.85
CA ASP A 385 -21.78 -15.80 23.06
C ASP A 385 -21.58 -17.31 23.17
N PRO A 386 -22.26 -17.98 24.13
CA PRO A 386 -22.36 -19.43 24.12
C PRO A 386 -22.96 -19.92 22.81
N ALA A 387 -22.29 -20.85 22.13
CA ALA A 387 -22.76 -21.46 20.90
C ALA A 387 -24.12 -22.16 21.08
N SER A 388 -24.47 -22.56 22.31
CA SER A 388 -25.76 -23.13 22.67
C SER A 388 -26.95 -22.17 22.48
N LEU A 389 -26.72 -20.85 22.41
CA LEU A 389 -27.77 -19.88 22.05
C LEU A 389 -28.27 -20.08 20.61
N TYR A 390 -27.39 -20.59 19.75
CA TYR A 390 -27.66 -20.80 18.34
C TYR A 390 -27.92 -22.29 18.03
N ILE A 391 -27.31 -23.19 18.82
CA ILE A 391 -27.43 -24.64 18.71
C ILE A 391 -27.83 -25.24 20.07
N PRO A 392 -29.13 -25.25 20.43
CA PRO A 392 -29.58 -25.64 21.76
C PRO A 392 -29.13 -27.04 22.22
N GLY A 393 -28.88 -27.96 21.29
CA GLY A 393 -28.35 -29.30 21.57
C GLY A 393 -26.99 -29.30 22.28
N LEU A 394 -26.22 -28.21 22.20
CA LEU A 394 -24.94 -28.09 22.90
C LEU A 394 -25.07 -27.95 24.43
N THR A 395 -26.27 -27.71 24.95
CA THR A 395 -26.53 -27.66 26.41
C THR A 395 -26.47 -29.04 27.09
N ARG A 396 -26.66 -30.12 26.33
CA ARG A 396 -26.79 -31.49 26.85
C ARG A 396 -25.53 -32.34 26.65
N GLN A 397 -24.42 -31.71 26.32
CA GLN A 397 -23.17 -32.42 26.03
C GLN A 397 -22.53 -32.94 27.31
N ASN A 398 -22.00 -34.16 27.28
CA ASN A 398 -21.19 -34.71 28.36
C ASN A 398 -19.79 -34.10 28.29
N ARG A 399 -19.57 -33.03 29.05
CA ARG A 399 -18.34 -32.25 29.01
C ARG A 399 -17.23 -32.99 29.75
N SER A 400 -15.98 -32.70 29.40
CA SER A 400 -14.76 -33.34 29.93
C SER A 400 -14.71 -33.36 31.47
N ASN A 401 -15.24 -32.33 32.13
CA ASN A 401 -15.45 -32.27 33.57
C ASN A 401 -16.54 -31.24 33.94
N SER A 402 -16.92 -31.18 35.22
CA SER A 402 -17.97 -30.28 35.73
C SER A 402 -17.60 -28.80 35.78
N ASP A 403 -16.31 -28.47 35.70
CA ASP A 403 -15.77 -27.09 35.72
C ASP A 403 -15.60 -26.50 34.30
N ALA A 404 -15.77 -27.31 33.27
CA ALA A 404 -15.66 -26.85 31.90
C ALA A 404 -16.62 -25.65 31.66
N PRO A 405 -16.26 -24.59 30.90
CA PRO A 405 -17.02 -23.32 30.89
C PRO A 405 -17.85 -22.98 29.62
N ALA A 406 -18.95 -23.61 29.21
CA ALA A 406 -19.64 -23.42 27.89
C ALA A 406 -18.78 -23.21 26.60
N ILE A 407 -19.22 -23.72 25.45
CA ILE A 407 -18.49 -23.48 24.19
C ILE A 407 -18.93 -22.14 23.63
N THR A 408 -18.02 -21.21 23.38
CA THR A 408 -18.33 -19.91 22.73
C THR A 408 -18.08 -19.94 21.22
N ILE A 409 -18.62 -18.97 20.48
CA ILE A 409 -18.30 -18.76 19.05
C ILE A 409 -16.78 -18.58 18.86
N ARG A 410 -16.11 -17.84 19.76
CA ARG A 410 -14.66 -17.62 19.74
C ARG A 410 -13.92 -18.95 19.85
N ASN A 411 -14.36 -19.86 20.72
CA ASN A 411 -13.73 -21.18 20.85
C ASN A 411 -13.83 -22.02 19.56
N LEU A 412 -14.93 -21.89 18.82
CA LEU A 412 -15.08 -22.56 17.52
C LEU A 412 -14.11 -21.97 16.49
N LEU A 413 -14.00 -20.63 16.41
CA LEU A 413 -13.10 -19.93 15.49
C LEU A 413 -11.62 -20.25 15.73
N THR A 414 -11.24 -20.50 16.99
CA THR A 414 -9.85 -20.70 17.42
C THR A 414 -9.46 -22.16 17.63
N HIS A 415 -10.33 -23.11 17.31
CA HIS A 415 -10.11 -24.54 17.59
C HIS A 415 -9.77 -24.81 19.07
N SER A 416 -10.51 -24.17 19.97
CA SER A 416 -10.38 -24.37 21.41
C SER A 416 -11.70 -24.80 22.05
N ALA A 417 -12.59 -25.42 21.28
CA ALA A 417 -13.88 -25.91 21.76
C ALA A 417 -13.76 -27.22 22.57
N GLY A 418 -12.58 -27.84 22.58
CA GLY A 418 -12.32 -29.10 23.28
C GLY A 418 -12.70 -30.36 22.50
N PHE A 419 -13.14 -30.21 21.25
CA PHE A 419 -13.41 -31.32 20.33
C PHE A 419 -12.12 -32.03 19.92
N PRO A 420 -12.18 -33.35 19.64
CA PRO A 420 -11.05 -34.10 19.14
C PRO A 420 -10.64 -33.66 17.73
N GLU A 421 -9.37 -33.89 17.40
CA GLU A 421 -8.91 -33.93 16.01
C GLU A 421 -9.73 -34.94 15.21
N ASP A 422 -10.41 -34.44 14.18
CA ASP A 422 -11.40 -35.21 13.42
C ASP A 422 -10.91 -35.58 12.02
N ASN A 423 -9.69 -35.21 11.63
CA ASN A 423 -9.07 -35.70 10.41
C ASN A 423 -8.60 -37.16 10.56
N PRO A 424 -8.82 -38.05 9.58
CA PRO A 424 -9.44 -37.80 8.28
C PRO A 424 -10.96 -38.07 8.24
N TRP A 425 -11.61 -38.36 9.37
CA TRP A 425 -13.05 -38.69 9.40
C TRP A 425 -13.92 -37.53 8.90
N GLY A 426 -13.69 -36.31 9.41
CA GLY A 426 -14.44 -35.10 9.05
C GLY A 426 -14.26 -34.69 7.58
N ASP A 427 -13.09 -34.96 7.00
CA ASP A 427 -12.80 -34.74 5.57
C ASP A 427 -13.73 -35.53 4.64
N ARG A 428 -14.32 -36.62 5.14
CA ARG A 428 -15.23 -37.49 4.42
C ARG A 428 -16.71 -37.19 4.68
N GLN A 429 -17.00 -36.10 5.39
CA GLN A 429 -18.36 -35.69 5.76
C GLN A 429 -18.87 -34.48 4.96
N LEU A 430 -18.14 -33.99 3.94
CA LEU A 430 -18.49 -32.75 3.23
C LEU A 430 -19.96 -32.68 2.78
N GLU A 431 -20.49 -33.78 2.25
CA GLU A 431 -21.86 -33.90 1.76
C GLU A 431 -22.91 -34.22 2.84
N ALA A 432 -22.49 -34.28 4.12
CA ALA A 432 -23.41 -34.55 5.21
C ALA A 432 -24.47 -33.44 5.31
N THR A 433 -25.72 -33.82 5.53
CA THR A 433 -26.83 -32.86 5.65
C THR A 433 -26.84 -32.17 7.02
N ASP A 434 -27.56 -31.05 7.12
CA ASP A 434 -27.81 -30.39 8.41
C ASP A 434 -28.48 -31.34 9.42
N ASP A 435 -29.40 -32.20 8.96
CA ASP A 435 -30.07 -33.17 9.83
C ASP A 435 -29.08 -34.20 10.40
N GLN A 436 -28.12 -34.66 9.59
CA GLN A 436 -27.05 -35.55 10.05
C GLN A 436 -26.12 -34.85 11.05
N LEU A 437 -25.78 -33.58 10.80
CA LEU A 437 -25.00 -32.78 11.76
C LEU A 437 -25.77 -32.61 13.09
N MET A 438 -27.05 -32.26 13.04
CA MET A 438 -27.86 -32.09 14.25
C MET A 438 -28.07 -33.41 14.99
N ALA A 439 -28.20 -34.54 14.27
CA ALA A 439 -28.25 -35.86 14.86
C ALA A 439 -26.96 -36.19 15.62
N LEU A 440 -25.78 -35.86 15.07
CA LEU A 440 -24.49 -35.99 15.77
C LEU A 440 -24.47 -35.18 17.07
N VAL A 441 -24.90 -33.91 17.01
CA VAL A 441 -24.98 -33.05 18.21
C VAL A 441 -25.93 -33.64 19.26
N GLN A 442 -27.08 -34.18 18.84
CA GLN A 442 -28.07 -34.75 19.74
C GLN A 442 -27.62 -36.07 20.38
N GLN A 443 -26.87 -36.90 19.64
CA GLN A 443 -26.29 -38.14 20.16
C GLN A 443 -25.21 -37.88 21.22
N GLY A 444 -24.55 -36.73 21.12
CA GLY A 444 -23.50 -36.31 22.04
C GLY A 444 -22.14 -36.28 21.36
N ILE A 445 -21.40 -35.20 21.59
CA ILE A 445 -20.06 -34.98 21.08
C ILE A 445 -19.05 -35.41 22.15
N SER A 446 -18.02 -36.15 21.73
CA SER A 446 -16.87 -36.47 22.57
C SER A 446 -15.93 -35.28 22.71
N PHE A 447 -15.34 -35.11 23.89
CA PHE A 447 -14.37 -34.05 24.16
C PHE A 447 -13.01 -34.63 24.51
N SER A 448 -11.96 -34.17 23.83
CA SER A 448 -10.56 -34.41 24.21
C SER A 448 -10.15 -33.49 25.38
N ASN A 449 -10.69 -32.28 25.40
CA ASN A 449 -10.19 -31.18 26.23
C ASN A 449 -11.35 -30.32 26.77
N SER A 450 -11.08 -29.57 27.85
CA SER A 450 -12.01 -28.54 28.31
C SER A 450 -11.97 -27.31 27.38
N PRO A 451 -13.12 -26.71 27.02
CA PRO A 451 -13.15 -25.53 26.16
C PRO A 451 -12.31 -24.37 26.72
N GLY A 452 -11.59 -23.69 25.84
CA GLY A 452 -10.80 -22.50 26.13
C GLY A 452 -9.37 -22.76 26.62
N ILE A 453 -8.99 -24.02 26.89
CA ILE A 453 -7.68 -24.33 27.49
C ILE A 453 -6.62 -24.67 26.43
N TYR A 454 -6.94 -25.60 25.53
CA TYR A 454 -5.97 -26.14 24.56
C TYR A 454 -6.42 -25.88 23.12
N TYR A 455 -5.43 -25.75 22.23
CA TYR A 455 -5.64 -25.83 20.79
C TYR A 455 -5.73 -27.29 20.36
N GLU A 456 -6.80 -27.66 19.69
CA GLU A 456 -6.94 -28.93 18.99
C GLU A 456 -7.81 -28.72 17.76
N TYR A 457 -7.20 -28.91 16.58
CA TYR A 457 -7.86 -28.63 15.31
C TYR A 457 -9.05 -29.57 15.12
N SER A 458 -10.21 -29.02 14.75
CA SER A 458 -11.43 -29.82 14.59
C SER A 458 -12.34 -29.17 13.57
N ASN A 459 -12.64 -29.88 12.49
CA ASN A 459 -13.52 -29.40 11.44
C ASN A 459 -14.95 -29.19 11.93
N LEU A 460 -15.42 -30.03 12.87
CA LEU A 460 -16.73 -29.90 13.51
C LEU A 460 -16.96 -28.47 14.05
N GLY A 461 -15.93 -27.81 14.59
CA GLY A 461 -16.05 -26.44 15.06
C GLY A 461 -16.51 -25.46 13.97
N PHE A 462 -15.93 -25.57 12.77
CA PHE A 462 -16.29 -24.73 11.63
C PHE A 462 -17.59 -25.14 10.95
N THR A 463 -17.90 -26.43 10.95
CA THR A 463 -19.21 -26.94 10.54
C THR A 463 -20.34 -26.33 11.40
N LEU A 464 -20.15 -26.28 12.73
CA LEU A 464 -21.11 -25.61 13.63
C LEU A 464 -21.19 -24.10 13.38
N LEU A 465 -20.08 -23.42 13.06
CA LEU A 465 -20.10 -22.00 12.66
C LEU A 465 -20.92 -21.78 11.38
N GLY A 466 -20.82 -22.67 10.39
CA GLY A 466 -21.66 -22.64 9.19
C GLY A 466 -23.15 -22.70 9.54
N HIS A 467 -23.53 -23.60 10.45
CA HIS A 467 -24.90 -23.69 10.96
C HIS A 467 -25.33 -22.43 11.72
N ILE A 468 -24.44 -21.83 12.53
CA ILE A 468 -24.71 -20.58 13.25
C ILE A 468 -24.99 -19.43 12.26
N ILE A 469 -24.19 -19.31 11.19
CA ILE A 469 -24.44 -18.32 10.13
C ILE A 469 -25.85 -18.51 9.58
N LYS A 470 -26.18 -19.72 9.13
CA LYS A 470 -27.52 -20.05 8.60
C LYS A 470 -28.64 -19.70 9.60
N LYS A 471 -28.44 -20.00 10.88
CA LYS A 471 -29.42 -19.73 11.93
C LYS A 471 -29.64 -18.22 12.16
N VAL A 472 -28.57 -17.44 12.16
CA VAL A 472 -28.60 -15.99 12.42
C VAL A 472 -29.10 -15.21 11.21
N THR A 473 -28.80 -15.66 9.99
CA THR A 473 -29.16 -14.96 8.76
C THR A 473 -30.51 -15.39 8.20
N GLY A 474 -30.91 -16.65 8.45
CA GLY A 474 -32.05 -17.29 7.78
C GLY A 474 -31.75 -17.70 6.34
N GLN A 475 -30.51 -17.54 5.86
CA GLN A 475 -30.06 -17.89 4.52
C GLN A 475 -29.21 -19.16 4.54
N PRO A 476 -29.21 -19.98 3.46
CA PRO A 476 -28.20 -21.01 3.27
C PRO A 476 -26.79 -20.46 3.42
N TYR A 477 -25.88 -21.26 3.98
CA TYR A 477 -24.52 -20.82 4.28
C TYR A 477 -23.79 -20.41 3.00
N GLU A 478 -23.92 -21.23 1.96
CA GLU A 478 -23.30 -21.06 0.65
C GLU A 478 -23.75 -19.76 -0.03
N GLU A 479 -25.05 -19.47 0.06
CA GLU A 479 -25.66 -18.25 -0.48
C GLU A 479 -25.14 -17.02 0.27
N TYR A 480 -25.07 -17.07 1.60
CA TYR A 480 -24.54 -15.96 2.39
C TYR A 480 -23.08 -15.64 2.01
N ILE A 481 -22.22 -16.64 1.95
CA ILE A 481 -20.82 -16.44 1.55
C ILE A 481 -20.73 -15.90 0.11
N THR A 482 -21.55 -16.44 -0.79
CA THR A 482 -21.56 -16.00 -2.20
C THR A 482 -21.96 -14.54 -2.34
N ASP A 483 -23.03 -14.13 -1.69
CA ASP A 483 -23.62 -12.79 -1.85
C ASP A 483 -22.89 -11.71 -1.06
N HIS A 484 -22.34 -12.05 0.11
CA HIS A 484 -21.73 -11.07 1.01
C HIS A 484 -20.19 -11.05 0.96
N ILE A 485 -19.56 -12.02 0.29
CA ILE A 485 -18.09 -12.12 0.20
C ILE A 485 -17.65 -12.32 -1.26
N LEU A 486 -18.07 -13.39 -1.92
CA LEU A 486 -17.54 -13.75 -3.25
C LEU A 486 -17.90 -12.71 -4.32
N LYS A 487 -19.19 -12.38 -4.46
CA LYS A 487 -19.65 -11.37 -5.43
C LYS A 487 -19.04 -9.98 -5.18
N PRO A 488 -19.05 -9.43 -3.95
CA PRO A 488 -18.39 -8.15 -3.66
C PRO A 488 -16.89 -8.12 -3.96
N LEU A 489 -16.19 -9.25 -3.83
CA LEU A 489 -14.77 -9.38 -4.19
C LEU A 489 -14.54 -9.70 -5.67
N GLY A 490 -15.60 -9.87 -6.47
CA GLY A 490 -15.49 -10.23 -7.88
C GLY A 490 -14.96 -11.66 -8.12
N MET A 491 -15.20 -12.57 -7.18
CA MET A 491 -14.85 -13.99 -7.29
C MET A 491 -15.95 -14.75 -8.05
N THR A 492 -15.97 -14.62 -9.37
CA THR A 492 -17.05 -15.13 -10.24
C THR A 492 -16.86 -16.57 -10.72
N HIS A 493 -15.69 -17.16 -10.50
CA HIS A 493 -15.31 -18.53 -10.80
C HIS A 493 -14.95 -19.27 -9.50
N THR A 494 -15.85 -19.16 -8.54
CA THR A 494 -15.76 -19.82 -7.24
C THR A 494 -17.08 -20.53 -6.96
N TYR A 495 -17.01 -21.82 -6.64
CA TYR A 495 -18.14 -22.73 -6.60
C TYR A 495 -18.15 -23.54 -5.30
N TRP A 496 -19.35 -23.96 -4.90
CA TRP A 496 -19.57 -24.95 -3.83
C TRP A 496 -19.73 -26.36 -4.40
N GLU A 497 -20.50 -26.48 -5.48
CA GLU A 497 -20.79 -27.77 -6.12
C GLU A 497 -19.89 -27.99 -7.34
N TYR A 498 -19.12 -29.08 -7.32
CA TYR A 498 -18.19 -29.42 -8.39
C TYR A 498 -18.90 -29.72 -9.73
N THR A 499 -20.16 -30.14 -9.68
CA THR A 499 -20.99 -30.40 -10.88
C THR A 499 -21.36 -29.12 -11.64
N ARG A 500 -21.21 -27.94 -11.03
CA ARG A 500 -21.41 -26.63 -11.67
C ARG A 500 -20.14 -26.10 -12.33
N VAL A 501 -18.99 -26.71 -12.09
CA VAL A 501 -17.72 -26.32 -12.70
C VAL A 501 -17.65 -26.87 -14.12
N PRO A 502 -17.22 -26.09 -15.13
CA PRO A 502 -16.98 -26.61 -16.47
C PRO A 502 -16.04 -27.82 -16.45
N ALA A 503 -16.42 -28.91 -17.13
CA ALA A 503 -15.71 -30.18 -17.05
C ALA A 503 -14.27 -30.14 -17.61
N ASP A 504 -13.95 -29.13 -18.40
CA ASP A 504 -12.61 -28.84 -18.92
C ASP A 504 -11.78 -27.93 -18.00
N LYS A 505 -12.39 -27.39 -16.94
CA LYS A 505 -11.75 -26.53 -15.93
C LYS A 505 -11.59 -27.20 -14.57
N LEU A 506 -12.50 -28.12 -14.21
CA LEU A 506 -12.45 -28.83 -12.93
C LEU A 506 -11.16 -29.66 -12.80
N ALA A 507 -10.39 -29.39 -11.74
CA ALA A 507 -9.29 -30.26 -11.35
C ALA A 507 -9.82 -31.51 -10.64
N HIS A 508 -9.43 -32.68 -11.14
CA HIS A 508 -9.71 -33.97 -10.53
C HIS A 508 -8.63 -34.29 -9.49
N GLY A 509 -9.04 -34.83 -8.35
CA GLY A 509 -8.14 -35.14 -7.24
C GLY A 509 -7.59 -36.56 -7.30
N TYR A 510 -6.33 -36.75 -6.92
CA TYR A 510 -5.65 -38.06 -6.98
C TYR A 510 -4.99 -38.44 -5.65
N ARG A 511 -4.57 -39.69 -5.55
CA ARG A 511 -3.69 -40.22 -4.50
C ARG A 511 -2.56 -41.00 -5.14
N TRP A 512 -1.36 -40.89 -4.59
CA TRP A 512 -0.22 -41.69 -5.02
C TRP A 512 -0.19 -42.99 -4.21
N LEU A 513 -0.38 -44.13 -4.87
CA LEU A 513 -0.40 -45.46 -4.25
C LEU A 513 0.35 -46.44 -5.14
N ASN A 514 1.27 -47.21 -4.55
CA ASN A 514 2.00 -48.29 -5.24
C ASN A 514 2.70 -47.86 -6.54
N GLY A 515 3.14 -46.60 -6.63
CA GLY A 515 3.79 -46.07 -7.82
C GLY A 515 2.85 -45.55 -8.91
N ASP A 516 1.54 -45.47 -8.63
CA ASP A 516 0.52 -44.99 -9.57
C ASP A 516 -0.38 -43.90 -8.95
N TRP A 517 -0.95 -43.05 -9.83
CA TRP A 517 -1.98 -42.09 -9.45
C TRP A 517 -3.38 -42.72 -9.52
N VAL A 518 -4.05 -42.76 -8.38
CA VAL A 518 -5.42 -43.25 -8.24
C VAL A 518 -6.37 -42.08 -8.00
N GLU A 519 -7.33 -41.89 -8.89
CA GLU A 519 -8.34 -40.84 -8.76
C GLU A 519 -9.17 -41.02 -7.49
N GLN A 520 -9.52 -39.91 -6.83
CA GLN A 520 -10.32 -39.89 -5.61
C GLN A 520 -11.71 -39.30 -5.92
N PRO A 521 -12.79 -39.85 -5.32
CA PRO A 521 -14.12 -39.29 -5.49
C PRO A 521 -14.21 -37.89 -4.86
N MET A 522 -14.92 -36.99 -5.54
CA MET A 522 -15.31 -35.69 -4.99
C MET A 522 -16.68 -35.80 -4.33
N LEU A 523 -16.78 -35.33 -3.09
CA LEU A 523 -18.05 -35.25 -2.36
C LEU A 523 -18.84 -34.00 -2.77
N HIS A 524 -20.16 -34.10 -2.71
CA HIS A 524 -21.07 -32.96 -2.86
C HIS A 524 -20.93 -31.96 -1.70
N ASP A 525 -21.53 -30.79 -1.87
CA ASP A 525 -21.60 -29.78 -0.82
C ASP A 525 -22.71 -30.13 0.20
N GLY A 526 -22.50 -29.70 1.43
CA GLY A 526 -23.35 -30.04 2.57
C GLY A 526 -22.96 -29.22 3.79
N ALA A 527 -23.41 -29.62 4.98
CA ALA A 527 -23.18 -28.88 6.21
C ALA A 527 -21.68 -28.71 6.54
N TYR A 528 -20.86 -29.72 6.22
CA TYR A 528 -19.40 -29.63 6.37
C TYR A 528 -18.74 -28.80 5.25
N GLY A 529 -19.47 -28.34 4.24
CA GLY A 529 -18.98 -27.37 3.25
C GLY A 529 -18.33 -26.14 3.90
N ALA A 530 -18.83 -25.69 5.06
CA ALA A 530 -18.23 -24.58 5.82
C ALA A 530 -16.78 -24.83 6.25
N MET A 531 -16.37 -26.08 6.46
CA MET A 531 -15.00 -26.39 6.84
C MET A 531 -14.07 -26.51 5.63
N GLY A 532 -14.58 -26.81 4.42
CA GLY A 532 -13.70 -27.17 3.30
C GLY A 532 -14.29 -27.29 1.88
N GLY A 533 -15.49 -26.78 1.62
CA GLY A 533 -16.25 -27.04 0.38
C GLY A 533 -15.82 -26.22 -0.85
N LEU A 534 -15.17 -25.06 -0.68
CA LEU A 534 -14.93 -24.15 -1.80
C LEU A 534 -14.02 -24.75 -2.88
N ILE A 535 -14.39 -24.43 -4.12
CA ILE A 535 -13.65 -24.68 -5.35
C ILE A 535 -13.42 -23.32 -6.02
N THR A 536 -12.22 -23.03 -6.48
CA THR A 536 -11.87 -21.70 -7.03
C THR A 536 -10.73 -21.79 -8.03
N THR A 537 -10.58 -20.73 -8.83
CA THR A 537 -9.39 -20.45 -9.63
C THR A 537 -8.33 -19.66 -8.85
N MET A 538 -7.14 -19.53 -9.43
CA MET A 538 -6.05 -18.73 -8.86
C MET A 538 -6.39 -17.24 -8.84
N GLU A 539 -6.99 -16.70 -9.91
CA GLU A 539 -7.35 -15.28 -10.01
C GLU A 539 -8.37 -14.88 -8.94
N ASP A 540 -9.39 -15.71 -8.71
CA ASP A 540 -10.41 -15.47 -7.69
C ASP A 540 -9.81 -15.51 -6.29
N PHE A 541 -9.05 -16.55 -5.97
CA PHE A 541 -8.44 -16.64 -4.65
C PHE A 541 -7.39 -15.55 -4.40
N ALA A 542 -6.72 -15.07 -5.45
CA ALA A 542 -5.81 -13.94 -5.34
C ALA A 542 -6.54 -12.65 -4.93
N ARG A 543 -7.77 -12.41 -5.39
CA ARG A 543 -8.59 -11.27 -4.92
C ARG A 543 -8.90 -11.36 -3.44
N TYR A 544 -9.19 -12.56 -2.95
CA TYR A 544 -9.36 -12.77 -1.50
C TYR A 544 -8.06 -12.58 -0.72
N THR A 545 -6.93 -13.02 -1.27
CA THR A 545 -5.60 -12.85 -0.67
C THR A 545 -5.19 -11.38 -0.60
N THR A 546 -5.41 -10.61 -1.66
CA THR A 546 -5.15 -9.16 -1.68
C THR A 546 -6.06 -8.42 -0.71
N PHE A 547 -7.34 -8.83 -0.62
CA PHE A 547 -8.27 -8.35 0.40
C PHE A 547 -7.73 -8.61 1.81
N GLN A 548 -7.28 -9.81 2.15
CA GLN A 548 -6.72 -10.07 3.49
C GLN A 548 -5.45 -9.25 3.78
N LEU A 549 -4.60 -9.05 2.78
CA LEU A 549 -3.36 -8.28 2.88
C LEU A 549 -3.58 -6.76 3.02
N ALA A 550 -4.64 -6.22 2.41
CA ALA A 550 -4.97 -4.79 2.44
C ALA A 550 -5.35 -4.26 3.83
N ALA A 551 -5.58 -5.15 4.80
CA ALA A 551 -5.79 -4.82 6.21
C ALA A 551 -4.56 -4.13 6.84
N TRP A 552 -3.38 -4.24 6.21
CA TRP A 552 -2.11 -3.71 6.68
C TRP A 552 -1.44 -2.74 5.68
N PRO A 553 -0.69 -1.73 6.17
CA PRO A 553 -0.59 -1.33 7.58
C PRO A 553 -1.89 -0.67 8.06
N SER A 554 -2.00 -0.45 9.38
CA SER A 554 -3.07 0.38 9.94
C SER A 554 -2.92 1.81 9.41
N ARG A 555 -4.01 2.39 8.93
CA ARG A 555 -4.04 3.73 8.34
C ARG A 555 -5.46 4.29 8.37
N ASP A 556 -5.59 5.61 8.32
CA ASP A 556 -6.89 6.29 8.22
C ASP A 556 -7.56 6.04 6.85
N GLY A 557 -8.80 6.50 6.68
CA GLY A 557 -9.59 6.33 5.46
C GLY A 557 -10.85 5.48 5.63
N GLY A 558 -11.73 5.50 4.62
CA GLY A 558 -13.00 4.76 4.62
C GLY A 558 -12.82 3.24 4.74
N ASP A 559 -13.80 2.58 5.34
CA ASP A 559 -13.84 1.11 5.42
C ASP A 559 -14.19 0.49 4.07
N GLU A 560 -13.61 -0.67 3.78
CA GLU A 560 -13.99 -1.50 2.63
C GLU A 560 -15.37 -2.13 2.84
N THR A 561 -16.07 -2.40 1.74
CA THR A 561 -17.47 -2.84 1.73
C THR A 561 -17.70 -4.25 2.28
N VAL A 562 -16.68 -5.13 2.25
CA VAL A 562 -16.83 -6.55 2.63
C VAL A 562 -16.64 -6.79 4.12
N LEU A 563 -15.52 -6.33 4.68
CA LEU A 563 -15.24 -6.41 6.12
C LEU A 563 -14.28 -5.29 6.51
N LYS A 564 -14.53 -4.68 7.68
CA LYS A 564 -13.70 -3.61 8.23
C LYS A 564 -12.23 -4.05 8.30
N ARG A 565 -11.31 -3.12 8.05
CA ARG A 565 -9.87 -3.38 8.13
C ARG A 565 -9.45 -3.79 9.53
N SER A 566 -10.06 -3.21 10.56
CA SER A 566 -9.85 -3.58 11.97
C SER A 566 -10.27 -5.03 12.25
N SER A 567 -11.44 -5.45 11.76
CA SER A 567 -11.95 -6.82 11.93
C SER A 567 -11.07 -7.85 11.22
N ARG A 568 -10.53 -7.55 10.02
CA ARG A 568 -9.50 -8.39 9.38
C ARG A 568 -8.21 -8.45 10.19
N ARG A 569 -7.73 -7.33 10.75
CA ARG A 569 -6.53 -7.36 11.60
C ARG A 569 -6.73 -8.19 12.86
N GLU A 570 -7.93 -8.14 13.46
CA GLU A 570 -8.32 -8.97 14.61
C GLU A 570 -8.39 -10.46 14.24
N MET A 571 -8.99 -10.79 13.08
CA MET A 571 -9.01 -12.15 12.50
C MET A 571 -7.60 -12.75 12.41
N GLN A 572 -6.61 -11.91 12.15
CA GLN A 572 -5.21 -12.26 11.95
C GLN A 572 -4.36 -12.16 13.23
N GLN A 573 -4.96 -11.92 14.40
CA GLN A 573 -4.23 -11.95 15.67
C GLN A 573 -4.04 -13.38 16.20
N PRO A 574 -2.89 -13.70 16.81
CA PRO A 574 -2.67 -14.99 17.43
C PRO A 574 -3.50 -15.15 18.70
N TRP A 575 -4.38 -16.17 18.75
CA TRP A 575 -5.25 -16.42 19.90
C TRP A 575 -4.85 -17.65 20.70
N MET A 576 -4.63 -18.78 20.02
CA MET A 576 -4.30 -20.04 20.68
C MET A 576 -2.89 -20.50 20.33
N PHE A 577 -2.07 -20.72 21.36
CA PHE A 577 -0.74 -21.32 21.15
C PHE A 577 -0.88 -22.73 20.57
N ASN A 578 -0.13 -23.00 19.51
CA ASN A 578 -0.09 -24.32 18.88
C ASN A 578 1.25 -25.00 19.14
N ASN A 579 2.37 -24.42 18.68
CA ASN A 579 3.70 -24.96 18.95
C ASN A 579 4.83 -23.92 18.83
N LEU A 580 6.00 -24.32 19.31
CA LEU A 580 7.30 -23.71 19.02
C LEU A 580 8.20 -24.74 18.36
N ASN A 581 8.58 -24.53 17.10
CA ASN A 581 9.56 -25.35 16.41
C ASN A 581 10.93 -24.70 16.48
N ALA A 582 11.73 -25.10 17.48
CA ALA A 582 13.09 -24.60 17.69
C ALA A 582 14.08 -25.00 16.58
N GLY A 583 13.79 -26.08 15.82
CA GLY A 583 14.64 -26.60 14.76
C GLY A 583 14.18 -26.24 13.35
N PHE A 584 13.21 -25.32 13.20
CA PHE A 584 12.71 -24.94 11.88
C PHE A 584 13.84 -24.38 11.00
N SER A 585 13.83 -24.73 9.72
CA SER A 585 14.76 -24.21 8.71
C SER A 585 14.05 -24.09 7.38
N TYR A 586 14.29 -22.98 6.66
CA TYR A 586 13.73 -22.74 5.33
C TYR A 586 14.40 -23.57 4.23
N ASN A 587 15.69 -23.87 4.40
CA ASN A 587 16.54 -24.55 3.42
C ASN A 587 17.15 -25.86 3.94
N GLY A 588 16.84 -26.25 5.19
CA GLY A 588 17.41 -27.41 5.87
C GLY A 588 18.83 -27.20 6.40
N VAL A 589 19.39 -25.99 6.28
CA VAL A 589 20.75 -25.64 6.69
C VAL A 589 20.73 -24.63 7.83
N ASP A 590 20.06 -23.49 7.61
CA ASP A 590 20.04 -22.40 8.58
C ASP A 590 18.85 -22.55 9.52
N VAL A 591 19.13 -22.75 10.81
CA VAL A 591 18.10 -22.84 11.84
C VAL A 591 17.51 -21.46 12.09
N CYS A 592 16.20 -21.34 11.94
CA CYS A 592 15.42 -20.16 12.24
C CYS A 592 14.16 -20.57 13.02
N PRO A 593 14.20 -20.60 14.37
CA PRO A 593 13.05 -21.02 15.17
C PRO A 593 11.75 -20.33 14.77
N MET A 594 10.65 -21.06 14.81
CA MET A 594 9.33 -20.54 14.44
C MET A 594 8.28 -20.87 15.49
N VAL A 595 7.56 -19.85 15.95
CA VAL A 595 6.35 -20.03 16.78
C VAL A 595 5.13 -20.07 15.86
N SER A 596 4.20 -20.99 16.17
CA SER A 596 2.92 -21.12 15.47
C SER A 596 1.76 -21.00 16.46
N MET A 597 0.74 -20.26 16.07
CA MET A 597 -0.49 -20.03 16.81
C MET A 597 -1.68 -20.13 15.84
N TYR A 598 -2.88 -20.29 16.39
CA TYR A 598 -4.11 -20.26 15.63
C TYR A 598 -4.86 -18.95 15.92
N ALA A 599 -5.34 -18.32 14.87
CA ALA A 599 -6.12 -17.10 14.89
C ALA A 599 -7.59 -17.45 14.63
N TYR A 600 -8.37 -16.59 13.95
CA TYR A 600 -9.74 -16.97 13.55
C TYR A 600 -9.74 -17.62 12.17
N GLY A 601 -9.87 -18.95 12.15
CA GLY A 601 -9.91 -19.76 10.92
C GLY A 601 -8.66 -19.69 10.05
N ILE A 602 -7.57 -19.13 10.59
CA ILE A 602 -6.29 -18.96 9.92
C ILE A 602 -5.16 -19.25 10.92
N ARG A 603 -4.02 -19.70 10.39
CA ARG A 603 -2.77 -19.88 11.12
C ARG A 603 -2.01 -18.57 11.16
N TRP A 604 -1.32 -18.36 12.28
CA TRP A 604 -0.38 -17.27 12.48
C TRP A 604 0.96 -17.89 12.87
N SER A 605 2.05 -17.44 12.27
CA SER A 605 3.39 -17.81 12.70
C SER A 605 4.34 -16.61 12.68
N LYS A 606 5.39 -16.71 13.49
CA LYS A 606 6.49 -15.74 13.51
C LYS A 606 7.81 -16.47 13.60
N ASP A 607 8.73 -16.09 12.73
CA ASP A 607 10.06 -16.70 12.65
C ASP A 607 11.11 -15.92 13.47
N CYS A 608 12.32 -16.47 13.52
CA CYS A 608 13.46 -15.89 14.22
C CYS A 608 13.92 -14.54 13.67
N LYS A 609 13.54 -14.20 12.43
CA LYS A 609 13.82 -12.91 11.79
C LYS A 609 12.72 -11.88 12.09
N GLY A 610 11.74 -12.25 12.92
CA GLY A 610 10.61 -11.40 13.30
C GLY A 610 9.51 -11.31 12.25
N ARG A 611 9.57 -12.11 11.17
CA ARG A 611 8.61 -12.03 10.07
C ARG A 611 7.31 -12.70 10.48
N THR A 612 6.21 -11.97 10.36
CA THR A 612 4.88 -12.51 10.62
C THR A 612 4.28 -13.11 9.36
N MET A 613 3.78 -14.33 9.47
CA MET A 613 3.10 -15.06 8.40
C MET A 613 1.67 -15.37 8.83
N VAL A 614 0.72 -15.15 7.92
CA VAL A 614 -0.69 -15.42 8.16
C VAL A 614 -1.28 -16.14 6.97
N GLY A 615 -2.11 -17.15 7.19
CA GLY A 615 -2.71 -17.89 6.08
C GLY A 615 -3.37 -19.18 6.54
N HIS A 616 -3.64 -20.11 5.63
CA HIS A 616 -4.16 -21.42 6.03
C HIS A 616 -3.80 -22.49 5.00
N THR A 617 -3.68 -23.73 5.47
CA THR A 617 -3.52 -24.92 4.64
C THR A 617 -4.87 -25.56 4.35
N GLY A 618 -5.00 -26.25 3.23
CA GLY A 618 -6.11 -27.12 2.92
C GLY A 618 -5.59 -28.52 2.60
N GLY A 619 -6.32 -29.53 3.07
CA GLY A 619 -6.05 -30.92 2.75
C GLY A 619 -7.37 -31.67 2.74
N LEU A 620 -7.59 -32.47 1.70
CA LEU A 620 -8.71 -33.39 1.56
C LEU A 620 -8.21 -34.61 0.77
N PRO A 621 -8.96 -35.73 0.76
CA PRO A 621 -8.81 -36.73 -0.28
C PRO A 621 -8.80 -36.07 -1.67
N GLY A 622 -7.74 -36.30 -2.43
CA GLY A 622 -7.55 -35.76 -3.77
C GLY A 622 -6.87 -34.39 -3.84
N PHE A 623 -6.76 -33.61 -2.76
CA PHE A 623 -6.32 -32.21 -2.85
C PHE A 623 -5.43 -31.76 -1.69
N GLY A 624 -4.56 -30.80 -1.97
CA GLY A 624 -3.87 -30.01 -0.96
C GLY A 624 -3.61 -28.60 -1.46
N SER A 625 -3.63 -27.64 -0.55
CA SER A 625 -3.60 -26.23 -0.89
C SER A 625 -3.01 -25.39 0.24
N ASN A 626 -2.47 -24.23 -0.09
CA ASN A 626 -2.01 -23.27 0.90
C ASN A 626 -2.09 -21.86 0.34
N TRP A 627 -2.46 -20.92 1.21
CA TRP A 627 -2.16 -19.52 1.02
C TRP A 627 -1.45 -18.98 2.24
N MET A 628 -0.57 -18.01 2.02
CA MET A 628 0.18 -17.33 3.06
C MET A 628 0.50 -15.91 2.62
N ILE A 629 0.33 -14.95 3.53
CA ILE A 629 0.74 -13.57 3.39
C ILE A 629 1.80 -13.22 4.43
N LEU A 630 2.68 -12.29 4.08
CA LEU A 630 3.58 -11.58 5.00
C LEU A 630 3.11 -10.12 5.07
N PRO A 631 2.25 -9.77 6.05
CA PRO A 631 1.68 -8.43 6.17
C PRO A 631 2.72 -7.31 6.20
N ASP A 632 3.83 -7.58 6.88
CA ASP A 632 4.94 -6.63 7.05
C ASP A 632 5.64 -6.34 5.72
N TYR A 633 5.61 -7.25 4.75
CA TYR A 633 6.27 -7.06 3.44
C TYR A 633 5.28 -6.71 2.33
N GLY A 634 3.99 -6.94 2.54
CA GLY A 634 2.99 -6.69 1.51
C GLY A 634 3.00 -7.71 0.38
N VAL A 635 3.40 -8.94 0.68
CA VAL A 635 3.47 -10.04 -0.29
C VAL A 635 2.70 -11.27 0.20
N GLY A 636 2.35 -12.16 -0.71
CA GLY A 636 1.76 -13.45 -0.41
C GLY A 636 1.97 -14.47 -1.52
N ALA A 637 1.82 -15.75 -1.17
CA ALA A 637 1.90 -16.88 -2.07
C ALA A 637 0.67 -17.76 -1.90
N ILE A 638 0.17 -18.31 -3.01
CA ILE A 638 -0.97 -19.22 -3.08
C ILE A 638 -0.50 -20.44 -3.89
N CYS A 639 -0.87 -21.65 -3.45
CA CYS A 639 -0.52 -22.89 -4.13
C CYS A 639 -1.66 -23.91 -3.99
N PHE A 640 -2.06 -24.52 -5.10
CA PHE A 640 -3.05 -25.58 -5.21
C PHE A 640 -2.41 -26.81 -5.85
N ALA A 641 -2.74 -27.99 -5.35
CA ALA A 641 -2.31 -29.27 -5.88
C ALA A 641 -3.44 -30.29 -5.81
N ASN A 642 -3.52 -31.17 -6.80
CA ASN A 642 -4.54 -32.22 -6.89
C ASN A 642 -4.01 -33.60 -6.46
N LEU A 643 -3.26 -33.62 -5.35
CA LEU A 643 -2.90 -34.84 -4.65
C LEU A 643 -3.43 -34.80 -3.21
N THR A 644 -3.91 -35.95 -2.74
CA THR A 644 -4.43 -36.15 -1.39
C THR A 644 -3.48 -35.61 -0.32
N TYR A 645 -3.93 -34.60 0.42
CA TYR A 645 -3.16 -33.95 1.49
C TYR A 645 -1.80 -33.41 1.02
N ALA A 646 -1.70 -32.93 -0.23
CA ALA A 646 -0.47 -32.34 -0.75
C ALA A 646 0.05 -31.23 0.18
N ALA A 647 1.24 -31.43 0.73
CA ALA A 647 1.89 -30.45 1.59
C ALA A 647 2.36 -29.28 0.72
N THR A 648 1.78 -28.10 0.91
CA THR A 648 2.07 -26.90 0.09
C THR A 648 2.56 -25.71 0.92
N ALA A 649 2.44 -25.76 2.26
CA ALA A 649 2.93 -24.70 3.14
C ALA A 649 4.46 -24.54 3.10
N GLY A 650 5.20 -25.66 3.10
CA GLY A 650 6.67 -25.65 3.09
C GLY A 650 7.24 -24.91 1.88
N ILE A 651 6.72 -25.22 0.69
CA ILE A 651 7.16 -24.58 -0.56
C ILE A 651 6.78 -23.09 -0.60
N ASN A 652 5.58 -22.70 -0.14
CA ASN A 652 5.20 -21.29 -0.05
C ASN A 652 6.14 -20.51 0.88
N MET A 653 6.49 -21.06 2.04
CA MET A 653 7.45 -20.42 2.98
C MET A 653 8.83 -20.24 2.34
N GLN A 654 9.34 -21.27 1.64
CA GLN A 654 10.62 -21.18 0.93
C GLN A 654 10.59 -20.14 -0.20
N VAL A 655 9.50 -20.09 -0.96
CA VAL A 655 9.28 -19.13 -2.04
C VAL A 655 9.22 -17.70 -1.51
N LEU A 656 8.53 -17.46 -0.40
CA LEU A 656 8.43 -16.13 0.22
C LEU A 656 9.79 -15.66 0.79
N ASP A 657 10.56 -16.55 1.41
CA ASP A 657 11.93 -16.24 1.85
C ASP A 657 12.87 -15.93 0.66
N THR A 658 12.76 -16.71 -0.42
CA THR A 658 13.49 -16.49 -1.67
C THR A 658 13.11 -15.16 -2.33
N LEU A 659 11.81 -14.86 -2.38
CA LEU A 659 11.27 -13.63 -2.95
C LEU A 659 11.81 -12.40 -2.22
N ILE A 660 11.76 -12.40 -0.88
CA ILE A 660 12.30 -11.32 -0.06
C ILE A 660 13.79 -11.11 -0.35
N THR A 661 14.55 -12.21 -0.44
CA THR A 661 15.99 -12.16 -0.64
C THR A 661 16.37 -11.64 -2.03
N LEU A 662 15.78 -12.21 -3.09
CA LEU A 662 16.15 -11.89 -4.47
C LEU A 662 15.57 -10.57 -4.98
N ALA A 663 14.40 -10.17 -4.48
CA ALA A 663 13.80 -8.86 -4.80
C ALA A 663 14.14 -7.79 -3.76
N HIS A 664 15.07 -8.08 -2.82
CA HIS A 664 15.53 -7.17 -1.77
C HIS A 664 14.39 -6.48 -1.01
N LEU A 665 13.29 -7.19 -0.77
CA LEU A 665 12.10 -6.62 -0.15
C LEU A 665 12.39 -6.24 1.29
N LYS A 666 11.93 -5.05 1.68
CA LYS A 666 12.02 -4.56 3.06
C LYS A 666 10.67 -4.62 3.75
N PRO A 667 10.63 -4.75 5.09
CA PRO A 667 9.41 -4.51 5.84
C PRO A 667 8.87 -3.10 5.57
N ARG A 668 7.55 -2.97 5.49
CA ARG A 668 6.82 -1.71 5.40
C ARG A 668 7.10 -0.90 6.67
N ALA A 669 7.49 0.37 6.52
CA ALA A 669 7.60 1.26 7.67
C ALA A 669 6.28 1.43 8.39
N VAL A 670 6.39 1.64 9.70
CA VAL A 670 5.34 2.32 10.44
C VAL A 670 5.38 3.80 10.07
N PRO A 671 4.28 4.36 9.59
CA PRO A 671 4.30 5.73 9.18
C PRO A 671 4.49 6.71 10.36
N VAL A 672 5.28 7.78 10.17
CA VAL A 672 5.58 8.76 11.23
C VAL A 672 4.37 9.65 11.51
N SER A 673 3.92 9.69 12.76
CA SER A 673 2.80 10.55 13.17
C SER A 673 3.18 12.04 13.18
N ALA A 674 2.20 12.91 12.97
CA ALA A 674 2.40 14.36 13.02
C ALA A 674 2.98 14.82 14.37
N ILE A 675 2.57 14.20 15.48
CA ILE A 675 3.07 14.54 16.81
C ILE A 675 4.54 14.12 17.02
N LEU A 676 4.98 13.00 16.44
CA LEU A 676 6.40 12.63 16.45
C LEU A 676 7.24 13.63 15.69
N GLN A 677 6.80 14.06 14.50
CA GLN A 677 7.49 15.08 13.71
C GLN A 677 7.55 16.43 14.45
N GLN A 678 6.46 16.82 15.11
CA GLN A 678 6.43 18.03 15.93
C GLN A 678 7.45 17.95 17.07
N ARG A 679 7.41 16.88 17.87
CA ARG A 679 8.30 16.72 19.03
C ARG A 679 9.75 16.53 18.63
N GLN A 680 10.04 15.96 17.46
CA GLN A 680 11.38 15.94 16.88
C GLN A 680 11.92 17.36 16.70
N LYS A 681 11.16 18.26 16.03
CA LYS A 681 11.60 19.63 15.78
C LYS A 681 11.84 20.40 17.08
N GLU A 682 10.92 20.29 18.02
CA GLU A 682 11.01 20.97 19.32
C GLU A 682 12.18 20.43 20.16
N LEU A 683 12.38 19.11 20.20
CA LEU A 683 13.52 18.50 20.90
C LEU A 683 14.85 18.91 20.28
N VAL A 684 14.97 18.88 18.96
CA VAL A 684 16.22 19.26 18.26
C VAL A 684 16.57 20.73 18.52
N ALA A 685 15.58 21.62 18.63
CA ALA A 685 15.80 23.02 18.97
C ALA A 685 16.42 23.22 20.37
N LEU A 686 16.29 22.24 21.27
CA LEU A 686 16.89 22.26 22.60
C LEU A 686 18.29 21.61 22.62
N LEU A 687 18.70 20.86 21.59
CA LEU A 687 20.00 20.19 21.57
C LEU A 687 21.11 21.08 20.98
N PRO A 688 22.36 20.94 21.44
CA PRO A 688 22.80 20.14 22.59
C PRO A 688 22.71 20.88 23.94
N GLY A 689 22.29 22.15 23.95
CA GLY A 689 22.42 23.04 25.12
C GLY A 689 21.41 22.80 26.24
N TRP A 690 20.26 22.20 25.94
CA TRP A 690 19.11 22.02 26.83
C TRP A 690 18.62 23.32 27.48
N ASP A 691 18.81 24.46 26.80
CA ASP A 691 18.47 25.77 27.32
C ASP A 691 16.95 25.93 27.43
N LYS A 692 16.48 26.42 28.59
CA LYS A 692 15.06 26.57 28.91
C LYS A 692 14.21 25.30 28.78
N ALA A 693 14.83 24.11 28.74
CA ALA A 693 14.10 22.86 28.56
C ALA A 693 13.05 22.63 29.68
N ARG A 694 13.35 23.03 30.93
CA ARG A 694 12.39 22.97 32.06
C ARG A 694 11.22 23.95 31.97
N GLU A 695 11.38 25.04 31.22
CA GLU A 695 10.30 26.00 30.97
C GLU A 695 9.39 25.52 29.83
N SER A 696 9.88 24.59 29.00
CA SER A 696 9.10 24.02 27.91
C SER A 696 8.07 23.01 28.39
N ASP A 697 6.93 23.03 27.72
CA ASP A 697 5.75 22.21 27.94
C ASP A 697 5.75 20.91 27.12
N ILE A 698 6.89 20.60 26.49
CA ILE A 698 7.07 19.40 25.65
C ILE A 698 7.52 18.17 26.45
N PHE A 699 7.95 18.31 27.71
CA PHE A 699 8.42 17.21 28.55
C PHE A 699 7.37 16.81 29.61
N ALA A 700 7.31 15.51 29.88
CA ALA A 700 6.43 14.94 30.90
C ALA A 700 6.97 15.22 32.31
N VAL A 701 6.10 15.12 33.32
CA VAL A 701 6.48 15.36 34.72
C VAL A 701 7.54 14.37 35.21
N ASN A 702 7.47 13.10 34.78
CA ASN A 702 8.45 12.08 35.15
C ASN A 702 9.84 12.38 34.55
N PHE A 703 9.90 13.00 33.38
CA PHE A 703 11.16 13.26 32.67
C PHE A 703 12.16 14.00 33.56
N TRP A 704 11.71 14.98 34.34
CA TRP A 704 12.60 15.75 35.22
C TRP A 704 12.94 15.09 36.55
N GLN A 705 12.34 13.93 36.85
CA GLN A 705 12.70 13.06 37.97
C GLN A 705 13.78 12.06 37.55
N ASP A 706 13.71 11.61 36.29
CA ASP A 706 14.62 10.62 35.72
C ASP A 706 15.88 11.25 35.09
N TYR A 707 15.75 12.48 34.57
CA TYR A 707 16.81 13.16 33.84
C TYR A 707 17.19 14.52 34.43
N PHE A 708 18.50 14.73 34.61
CA PHE A 708 19.07 15.97 35.14
C PHE A 708 19.63 16.83 33.99
N VAL A 709 19.24 18.11 33.93
CA VAL A 709 19.56 19.02 32.81
C VAL A 709 21.06 19.13 32.56
N ASP A 710 21.87 19.22 33.62
CA ASP A 710 23.33 19.34 33.46
C ASP A 710 23.96 18.06 32.88
N SER A 711 23.46 16.89 33.27
CA SER A 711 23.90 15.60 32.72
C SER A 711 23.48 15.46 31.25
N LEU A 712 22.23 15.81 30.92
CA LEU A 712 21.72 15.81 29.54
C LEU A 712 22.53 16.75 28.64
N ARG A 713 22.84 17.96 29.13
CA ARG A 713 23.70 18.94 28.42
C ARG A 713 25.10 18.39 28.21
N GLN A 714 25.70 17.80 29.25
CA GLN A 714 27.04 17.24 29.17
C GLN A 714 27.11 16.11 28.13
N GLU A 715 26.16 15.17 28.17
CA GLU A 715 26.07 14.04 27.24
C GLU A 715 25.87 14.52 25.80
N ALA A 716 24.86 15.36 25.55
CA ALA A 716 24.58 15.86 24.22
C ALA A 716 25.75 16.70 23.67
N THR A 717 26.35 17.57 24.49
CA THR A 717 27.49 18.39 24.06
C THR A 717 28.71 17.54 23.67
N ALA A 718 29.02 16.50 24.44
CA ALA A 718 30.11 15.58 24.13
C ALA A 718 29.88 14.85 22.79
N LEU A 719 28.65 14.39 22.55
CA LEU A 719 28.28 13.73 21.31
C LEU A 719 28.30 14.68 20.11
N PHE A 720 27.80 15.92 20.27
CA PHE A 720 27.83 16.94 19.22
C PHE A 720 29.26 17.38 18.88
N ALA A 721 30.14 17.54 19.87
CA ALA A 721 31.55 17.84 19.62
C ALA A 721 32.22 16.78 18.75
N ARG A 722 31.84 15.51 18.93
CA ARG A 722 32.32 14.38 18.12
C ARG A 722 31.67 14.35 16.73
N ALA A 723 30.38 14.63 16.63
CA ALA A 723 29.66 14.70 15.36
C ALA A 723 30.12 15.85 14.46
N GLY A 724 30.65 16.92 15.04
CA GLY A 724 30.93 18.17 14.33
C GLY A 724 29.65 18.96 14.10
N LYS A 725 29.68 19.91 13.15
CA LYS A 725 28.46 20.66 12.82
C LYS A 725 27.39 19.72 12.31
N ILE A 726 26.17 19.82 12.83
CA ILE A 726 25.03 19.09 12.27
C ILE A 726 24.67 19.72 10.94
N ILE A 727 24.79 18.93 9.87
CA ILE A 727 24.50 19.30 8.49
C ILE A 727 23.00 19.27 8.25
N ARG A 728 22.31 18.22 8.71
CA ARG A 728 20.86 18.05 8.57
C ARG A 728 20.29 17.07 9.59
N ILE A 729 18.96 17.11 9.74
CA ILE A 729 18.20 16.09 10.45
C ILE A 729 17.88 14.97 9.46
N GLY A 730 18.12 13.73 9.87
CA GLY A 730 17.76 12.52 9.16
C GLY A 730 16.27 12.21 9.24
N GLU A 731 15.85 11.19 8.52
CA GLU A 731 14.47 10.73 8.53
C GLU A 731 14.09 10.15 9.91
N PHE A 732 12.82 10.28 10.26
CA PHE A 732 12.29 9.71 11.48
C PHE A 732 11.82 8.28 11.21
N HIS A 733 12.34 7.33 11.98
CA HIS A 733 11.92 5.93 12.00
C HIS A 733 10.95 5.73 13.16
N ALA A 734 9.65 5.69 12.85
CA ALA A 734 8.63 5.42 13.86
C ALA A 734 8.60 3.93 14.21
N GLU A 735 8.55 3.63 15.51
CA GLU A 735 8.20 2.30 16.02
C GLU A 735 6.68 2.15 16.14
N ASN A 736 6.02 3.24 16.54
CA ASN A 736 4.57 3.39 16.62
C ASN A 736 4.22 4.89 16.57
N ASN A 737 2.95 5.25 16.77
CA ASN A 737 2.50 6.64 16.68
C ASN A 737 3.11 7.60 17.73
N LEU A 738 3.72 7.09 18.79
CA LEU A 738 4.21 7.87 19.94
C LEU A 738 5.66 7.55 20.31
N ARG A 739 6.37 6.76 19.50
CA ARG A 739 7.77 6.40 19.74
C ARG A 739 8.53 6.19 18.44
N GLY A 740 9.80 6.60 18.42
CA GLY A 740 10.74 6.21 17.38
C GLY A 740 12.09 6.89 17.55
N SER A 741 12.91 6.82 16.50
CA SER A 741 14.23 7.44 16.45
C SER A 741 14.47 8.18 15.15
N PHE A 742 15.46 9.06 15.14
CA PHE A 742 15.91 9.77 13.95
C PHE A 742 17.41 10.07 14.07
N LEU A 743 18.06 10.33 12.94
CA LEU A 743 19.48 10.68 12.93
C LEU A 743 19.68 12.20 12.94
N LEU A 744 20.72 12.67 13.60
CA LEU A 744 21.32 13.98 13.38
C LEU A 744 22.61 13.74 12.59
N ILE A 745 22.65 14.26 11.36
CA ILE A 745 23.73 13.99 10.41
C ILE A 745 24.81 15.05 10.60
N GLY A 746 25.96 14.66 11.16
CA GLY A 746 27.09 15.55 11.41
C GLY A 746 28.13 15.55 10.28
N GLU A 747 29.05 16.51 10.34
CA GLU A 747 30.23 16.58 9.47
C GLU A 747 31.17 15.39 9.64
N LYS A 748 31.31 14.88 10.87
CA LYS A 748 32.26 13.83 11.24
C LYS A 748 31.61 12.51 11.63
N ALA A 749 30.41 12.56 12.20
CA ALA A 749 29.66 11.38 12.62
C ALA A 749 28.16 11.67 12.71
N ASP A 750 27.36 10.62 12.63
CA ASP A 750 25.90 10.70 12.78
C ASP A 750 25.51 10.29 14.21
N LEU A 751 24.51 10.98 14.79
CA LEU A 751 23.95 10.69 16.11
C LEU A 751 22.53 10.15 15.95
N GLU A 752 22.17 9.10 16.68
CA GLU A 752 20.79 8.63 16.76
C GLU A 752 20.12 9.22 18.00
N VAL A 753 18.99 9.88 17.81
CA VAL A 753 18.11 10.36 18.88
C VAL A 753 16.85 9.52 18.89
N ARG A 754 16.47 8.98 20.05
CA ARG A 754 15.24 8.23 20.27
C ARG A 754 14.42 8.88 21.37
N PHE A 755 13.11 8.94 21.20
CA PHE A 755 12.22 9.36 22.29
C PHE A 755 10.87 8.63 22.29
N THR A 756 10.25 8.60 23.47
CA THR A 756 8.89 8.08 23.70
C THR A 756 8.00 9.22 24.23
N LEU A 757 6.76 9.29 23.74
CA LEU A 757 5.77 10.29 24.15
C LEU A 757 4.73 9.73 25.13
N THR A 758 4.13 10.59 25.97
CA THR A 758 3.07 10.24 26.93
C THR A 758 1.74 9.89 26.26
N PRO A 759 0.84 9.16 26.95
CA PRO A 759 -0.51 8.87 26.46
C PRO A 759 -1.50 10.04 26.63
N GLU A 760 -1.04 11.24 26.95
CA GLU A 760 -1.88 12.41 27.18
C GLU A 760 -2.45 12.97 25.86
N HIS A 761 -3.53 13.76 25.95
CA HIS A 761 -4.12 14.42 24.78
C HIS A 761 -3.12 15.28 23.98
N SER A 762 -2.15 15.87 24.68
CA SER A 762 -1.01 16.56 24.08
C SER A 762 0.26 15.80 24.46
N PRO A 763 0.63 14.74 23.71
CA PRO A 763 1.74 13.87 24.08
C PRO A 763 3.04 14.64 24.32
N ARG A 764 3.73 14.33 25.41
CA ARG A 764 5.00 14.96 25.85
C ARG A 764 6.11 13.93 25.91
N ILE A 765 7.36 14.34 25.78
CA ILE A 765 8.53 13.47 25.88
C ILE A 765 8.66 12.96 27.31
N GLN A 766 8.51 11.65 27.49
CA GLN A 766 8.67 10.96 28.77
C GLN A 766 9.98 10.19 28.89
N GLU A 767 10.64 9.94 27.75
CA GLU A 767 11.89 9.20 27.68
C GLU A 767 12.70 9.74 26.50
N TYR A 768 14.01 9.89 26.69
CA TYR A 768 14.96 10.39 25.70
C TYR A 768 16.26 9.59 25.77
N HIS A 769 16.82 9.28 24.60
CA HIS A 769 18.15 8.72 24.45
C HIS A 769 18.85 9.35 23.25
N ILE A 770 20.14 9.67 23.39
CA ILE A 770 21.01 10.05 22.27
C ILE A 770 22.27 9.21 22.29
N ARG A 771 22.65 8.68 21.14
CA ARG A 771 23.85 7.85 21.02
C ARG A 771 24.51 8.05 19.67
N TRP A 772 25.70 7.48 19.54
CA TRP A 772 26.38 7.38 18.25
C TRP A 772 25.74 6.30 17.39
N ALA A 773 25.54 6.58 16.09
CA ALA A 773 24.80 5.71 15.18
C ALA A 773 25.67 4.78 14.30
N GLY A 774 27.00 4.81 14.42
CA GLY A 774 27.90 4.22 13.43
C GLY A 774 28.75 5.29 12.74
N GLY A 775 29.96 4.94 12.27
CA GLY A 775 30.91 5.88 11.66
C GLY A 775 30.92 5.74 10.15
N ARG A 776 31.08 6.87 9.45
CA ARG A 776 31.54 6.87 8.06
C ARG A 776 33.04 6.66 7.98
#